data_AF-A0A955WSK4-F1
#
_entry.id   AF-A0A955WSK4-F1
#
_cell.length_a   1.000
_cell.length_b   1.000
_cell.length_c   1.000
_cell.angle_alpha   90.00
_cell.angle_beta   90.00
_cell.angle_gamma   90.00
#
_symmetry.space_group_name_H-M   'P 1'
#
loop_
_entity.id
_entity.type
_entity.pdbx_description
1 polymer ?
#
loop_
_entity_poly.entity_id
_entity_poly.type
_entity_poly.pdbx_seq_one_letter_code
_entity_poly.pdbx_strand_id
1 'polypeptide(L)'
;QVVIAADGSFTYNGPLGALGDDDFTYQVTDAGGAAVQATARLTLAHRVWVVQALADGDGRLASPLGTLEAALGQAEAGDVVFIRPGLSQLTAVQELRIPSGVQVVGEAAGLALGRNLAIPAGERPTVIGAPDLFLLESNVSVRGLRLGAERGLFHGAGMGDVALSDLVFAQSFGELLRIEDLRGPVSLTGCRTEEGARLGGGIALRGGEGPAALTMIDVDLAVIGNALFASNLARLDGHGVALNASGGAAMDLLEVQAMDLQCTVLESVGSFSAGLSLTGVTGTLTADEVRLNEAFEGGVVAQDGAPDLSIGQLTCNGGFNAVRFNAPDGQITVGEPGDEAALMATLIDESVLWARAGDITVHGLQANQVLGLGIQVPPGADLAQLTVAGARFDGLAGHALLVGENGEAFESTTVRRATLSDWVVTAPQAAPIHLNGVVNTALSVNGLEATDFAAGVDGVMGWGAGDITLDGLVLRGQQGAADGVRLIGDGALTVRITDSELTGAGGDNAVRLVGDGRPATADFAVVGARITGWQGDRISLDAGDGDTDAVLRADDNRIAPNAAPGFGAGIRLLLEADVAGATLSGTISAQNNVIDGPESHGIDVTLRDALVATASLLLLDNQVDNAGGDGLRIRALDGAQVQAAVRGNDGQGNGGAGLRVVSDTPDRVAIEGAGENATAALEGANGLAPVVAPAGMRVIPVGSVQP
;
A
#
# COMPACT_ATOMS: atom_id res chain seq x y z
N GLN A 1 29.74 57.62 -22.85
CA GLN A 1 30.23 57.60 -24.24
C GLN A 1 29.11 57.09 -25.14
N VAL A 2 28.91 57.73 -26.28
CA VAL A 2 27.93 57.28 -27.29
C VAL A 2 28.68 57.07 -28.61
N VAL A 3 28.40 55.95 -29.28
CA VAL A 3 28.88 55.69 -30.65
C VAL A 3 27.66 55.38 -31.51
N ILE A 4 27.43 56.19 -32.54
CA ILE A 4 26.29 56.05 -33.45
C ILE A 4 26.79 55.53 -34.80
N ALA A 5 26.19 54.46 -35.28
CA ALA A 5 26.47 53.88 -36.60
C ALA A 5 25.67 54.59 -37.70
N ALA A 6 26.09 54.38 -38.95
CA ALA A 6 25.46 55.02 -40.11
C ALA A 6 24.00 54.60 -40.35
N ASP A 7 23.61 53.43 -39.85
CA ASP A 7 22.23 52.92 -39.91
C ASP A 7 21.34 53.45 -38.78
N GLY A 8 21.87 54.30 -37.90
CA GLY A 8 21.16 54.87 -36.76
C GLY A 8 21.17 54.00 -35.50
N SER A 9 21.75 52.79 -35.54
CA SER A 9 22.02 52.03 -34.32
C SER A 9 23.08 52.75 -33.48
N PHE A 10 23.02 52.63 -32.14
CA PHE A 10 23.99 53.26 -31.27
C PHE A 10 24.36 52.38 -30.09
N THR A 11 25.59 52.53 -29.60
CA THR A 11 26.02 52.02 -28.30
C THR A 11 26.12 53.18 -27.33
N TYR A 12 25.57 52.97 -26.13
CA TYR A 12 25.61 53.93 -25.03
C TYR A 12 26.31 53.29 -23.83
N ASN A 13 27.35 53.95 -23.33
CA ASN A 13 28.08 53.56 -22.13
C ASN A 13 28.03 54.73 -21.13
N GLY A 14 27.10 54.66 -20.19
CA GLY A 14 26.85 55.73 -19.21
C GLY A 14 27.97 55.89 -18.17
N PRO A 15 27.84 56.90 -17.28
CA PRO A 15 28.67 57.01 -16.10
C PRO A 15 28.57 55.75 -15.23
N LEU A 16 29.64 55.43 -14.51
CA LEU A 16 29.65 54.28 -13.61
C LEU A 16 28.57 54.41 -12.55
N GLY A 17 27.76 53.37 -12.38
CA GLY A 17 26.70 53.31 -11.36
C GLY A 17 25.46 54.16 -11.64
N ALA A 18 25.33 54.77 -12.82
CA ALA A 18 24.20 55.63 -13.15
C ALA A 18 22.86 54.87 -13.23
N LEU A 19 21.82 55.49 -12.67
CA LEU A 19 20.41 55.10 -12.77
C LEU A 19 19.57 56.35 -13.08
N GLY A 20 18.41 56.17 -13.70
CA GLY A 20 17.50 57.26 -14.05
C GLY A 20 17.71 57.81 -15.46
N ASP A 21 17.22 59.03 -15.70
CA ASP A 21 17.20 59.62 -17.03
C ASP A 21 18.57 60.14 -17.47
N ASP A 22 18.92 59.91 -18.73
CA ASP A 22 20.05 60.53 -19.41
C ASP A 22 19.68 60.93 -20.84
N ASP A 23 20.49 61.78 -21.46
CA ASP A 23 20.27 62.21 -22.83
C ASP A 23 21.56 62.41 -23.61
N PHE A 24 21.45 62.29 -24.93
CA PHE A 24 22.53 62.70 -25.83
C PHE A 24 21.96 63.36 -27.07
N THR A 25 22.72 64.29 -27.64
CA THR A 25 22.39 64.97 -28.89
C THR A 25 23.02 64.25 -30.08
N TYR A 26 22.28 64.12 -31.17
CA TYR A 26 22.75 63.53 -32.42
C TYR A 26 22.34 64.38 -33.62
N GLN A 27 23.03 64.21 -34.74
CA GLN A 27 22.79 64.93 -35.98
C GLN A 27 22.44 63.93 -37.10
N VAL A 28 21.33 64.18 -37.79
CA VAL A 28 20.91 63.44 -38.99
C VAL A 28 21.23 64.28 -40.20
N THR A 29 21.87 63.70 -41.21
CA THR A 29 22.16 64.37 -42.48
C THR A 29 21.49 63.60 -43.62
N ASP A 30 20.73 64.28 -44.48
CA ASP A 30 20.09 63.66 -45.63
C ASP A 30 21.06 63.47 -46.81
N ALA A 31 20.59 62.83 -47.89
CA ALA A 31 21.40 62.59 -49.09
C ALA A 31 21.82 63.89 -49.83
N GLY A 32 21.17 65.02 -49.55
CA GLY A 32 21.50 66.34 -50.07
C GLY A 32 22.49 67.13 -49.20
N GLY A 33 22.90 66.58 -48.05
CA GLY A 33 23.80 67.22 -47.11
C GLY A 33 23.13 68.17 -46.11
N ALA A 34 21.80 68.25 -46.09
CA ALA A 34 21.09 69.03 -45.08
C ALA A 34 21.09 68.28 -43.75
N ALA A 35 21.40 68.97 -42.65
CA ALA A 35 21.52 68.34 -41.35
C ALA A 35 20.68 68.99 -40.26
N VAL A 36 20.14 68.15 -39.37
CA VAL A 36 19.29 68.56 -38.23
C VAL A 36 19.80 67.88 -36.96
N GLN A 37 19.80 68.62 -35.85
CA GLN A 37 20.09 68.08 -34.53
C GLN A 37 18.81 67.64 -33.81
N ALA A 38 18.90 66.53 -33.08
CA ALA A 38 17.85 66.01 -32.22
C ALA A 38 18.44 65.45 -30.92
N THR A 39 17.59 65.24 -29.91
CA THR A 39 17.99 64.67 -28.62
C THR A 39 17.35 63.30 -28.46
N ALA A 40 18.18 62.29 -28.15
CA ALA A 40 17.73 61.00 -27.68
C ALA A 40 17.67 61.03 -26.15
N ARG A 41 16.55 60.59 -25.57
CA ARG A 41 16.37 60.43 -24.12
C ARG A 41 16.37 58.96 -23.77
N LEU A 42 17.05 58.61 -22.69
CA LEU A 42 17.26 57.26 -22.18
C LEU A 42 16.81 57.23 -20.72
N THR A 43 16.32 56.08 -20.26
CA THR A 43 16.08 55.82 -18.84
C THR A 43 16.82 54.54 -18.46
N LEU A 44 17.79 54.66 -17.57
CA LEU A 44 18.60 53.56 -17.04
C LEU A 44 17.86 52.92 -15.85
N ALA A 45 17.06 51.89 -16.14
CA ALA A 45 16.20 51.23 -15.15
C ALA A 45 16.91 50.18 -14.28
N HIS A 46 18.06 49.67 -14.74
CA HIS A 46 18.79 48.59 -14.08
C HIS A 46 20.27 48.90 -14.04
N ARG A 47 20.92 48.55 -12.93
CA ARG A 47 22.37 48.57 -12.79
C ARG A 47 22.89 47.14 -12.79
N VAL A 48 23.91 46.90 -13.63
CA VAL A 48 24.51 45.58 -13.82
C VAL A 48 26.01 45.65 -13.56
N TRP A 49 26.48 44.87 -12.59
CA TRP A 49 27.89 44.70 -12.27
C TRP A 49 28.42 43.44 -12.93
N VAL A 50 29.26 43.59 -13.95
CA VAL A 50 29.80 42.48 -14.74
C VAL A 50 31.12 42.00 -14.14
N VAL A 51 31.20 40.69 -13.91
CA VAL A 51 32.37 39.99 -13.34
C VAL A 51 32.94 39.02 -14.36
N GLN A 52 34.25 38.99 -14.50
CA GLN A 52 34.97 37.99 -15.27
C GLN A 52 36.33 37.72 -14.61
N ALA A 53 36.70 36.46 -14.43
CA ALA A 53 37.94 36.10 -13.74
C ALA A 53 39.16 36.81 -14.35
N LEU A 54 40.03 37.32 -13.45
CA LEU A 54 41.30 38.01 -13.78
C LEU A 54 41.15 39.36 -14.51
N ALA A 55 39.94 39.90 -14.66
CA ALA A 55 39.76 41.26 -15.18
C ALA A 55 40.20 42.33 -14.14
N ASP A 56 40.52 43.54 -14.61
CA ASP A 56 40.96 44.68 -13.79
C ASP A 56 40.10 45.93 -14.02
N GLY A 57 38.90 45.73 -14.56
CA GLY A 57 37.98 46.79 -14.96
C GLY A 57 37.13 47.36 -13.82
N ASP A 58 36.14 48.18 -14.21
CA ASP A 58 35.28 48.93 -13.30
C ASP A 58 33.88 48.32 -13.08
N GLY A 59 33.61 47.16 -13.67
CA GLY A 59 32.37 46.41 -13.49
C GLY A 59 31.34 46.64 -14.60
N ARG A 60 31.65 47.43 -15.63
CA ARG A 60 30.79 47.57 -16.80
C ARG A 60 30.99 46.41 -17.78
N LEU A 61 30.03 46.18 -18.68
CA LEU A 61 30.09 45.09 -19.67
C LEU A 61 31.38 45.11 -20.53
N ALA A 62 31.88 46.30 -20.86
CA ALA A 62 33.12 46.50 -21.62
C ALA A 62 34.40 46.45 -20.76
N SER A 63 34.27 46.51 -19.43
CA SER A 63 35.40 46.55 -18.48
C SER A 63 34.99 45.85 -17.17
N PRO A 64 34.92 44.51 -17.15
CA PRO A 64 34.44 43.74 -15.99
C PRO A 64 35.35 43.83 -14.78
N LEU A 65 34.79 43.57 -13.60
CA LEU A 65 35.55 43.32 -12.37
C LEU A 65 36.18 41.91 -12.37
N GLY A 66 37.35 41.78 -11.76
CA GLY A 66 38.09 40.52 -11.67
C GLY A 66 37.59 39.52 -10.65
N THR A 67 36.83 39.99 -9.65
CA THR A 67 36.38 39.18 -8.51
C THR A 67 34.89 39.40 -8.23
N LEU A 68 34.24 38.35 -7.74
CA LEU A 68 32.84 38.41 -7.35
C LEU A 68 32.64 39.26 -6.09
N GLU A 69 33.60 39.23 -5.16
CA GLU A 69 33.60 40.05 -3.95
C GLU A 69 33.55 41.56 -4.27
N ALA A 70 34.34 42.01 -5.25
CA ALA A 70 34.35 43.43 -5.63
C ALA A 70 33.00 43.88 -6.21
N ALA A 71 32.31 43.01 -6.95
CA ALA A 71 30.99 43.34 -7.49
C ALA A 71 29.89 43.31 -6.43
N LEU A 72 29.88 42.31 -5.55
CA LEU A 72 28.92 42.22 -4.45
C LEU A 72 29.09 43.37 -3.45
N GLY A 73 30.31 43.88 -3.25
CA GLY A 73 30.57 45.06 -2.43
C GLY A 73 30.06 46.39 -3.02
N GLN A 74 29.72 46.42 -4.32
CA GLN A 74 29.15 47.60 -5.00
C GLN A 74 27.64 47.48 -5.23
N ALA A 75 27.08 46.28 -5.08
CA ALA A 75 25.68 46.00 -5.41
C ALA A 75 24.72 46.50 -4.31
N GLU A 76 23.63 47.13 -4.73
CA GLU A 76 22.52 47.54 -3.87
C GLU A 76 21.22 46.82 -4.27
N ALA A 77 20.17 46.96 -3.47
CA ALA A 77 18.88 46.32 -3.75
C ALA A 77 18.35 46.68 -5.14
N GLY A 78 17.98 45.66 -5.93
CA GLY A 78 17.54 45.79 -7.33
C GLY A 78 18.65 45.65 -8.37
N ASP A 79 19.92 45.57 -7.95
CA ASP A 79 21.04 45.36 -8.86
C ASP A 79 21.17 43.92 -9.33
N VAL A 80 21.83 43.76 -10.49
CA VAL A 80 22.24 42.47 -11.03
C VAL A 80 23.76 42.37 -11.01
N VAL A 81 24.30 41.31 -10.41
CA VAL A 81 25.70 40.91 -10.59
C VAL A 81 25.75 39.82 -11.66
N PHE A 82 26.27 40.19 -12.83
CA PHE A 82 26.33 39.31 -14.00
C PHE A 82 27.72 38.70 -14.16
N ILE A 83 27.82 37.38 -14.17
CA ILE A 83 29.08 36.66 -14.19
C ILE A 83 29.29 36.06 -15.58
N ARG A 84 30.42 36.40 -16.22
CA ARG A 84 30.83 35.85 -17.51
C ARG A 84 31.79 34.67 -17.34
N PRO A 85 31.83 33.71 -18.27
CA PRO A 85 32.86 32.68 -18.28
C PRO A 85 34.23 33.35 -18.47
N GLY A 86 35.21 32.92 -17.67
CA GLY A 86 36.60 33.31 -17.79
C GLY A 86 37.45 32.19 -18.38
N LEU A 87 38.69 32.50 -18.74
CA LEU A 87 39.72 31.47 -19.03
C LEU A 87 40.04 30.60 -17.80
N SER A 88 39.64 31.08 -16.62
CA SER A 88 39.79 30.44 -15.31
C SER A 88 38.48 30.56 -14.53
N GLN A 89 38.29 29.68 -13.54
CA GLN A 89 37.21 29.79 -12.56
C GLN A 89 37.39 31.00 -11.65
N LEU A 90 36.28 31.53 -11.13
CA LEU A 90 36.31 32.54 -10.07
C LEU A 90 36.57 31.85 -8.73
N THR A 91 37.69 32.20 -8.08
CA THR A 91 38.03 31.68 -6.77
C THR A 91 37.65 32.68 -5.68
N ALA A 92 36.77 32.28 -4.75
CA ALA A 92 36.49 33.06 -3.56
C ALA A 92 37.35 32.57 -2.39
N VAL A 93 38.17 33.47 -1.83
CA VAL A 93 39.07 33.15 -0.69
C VAL A 93 38.40 33.34 0.68
N GLN A 94 37.17 33.87 0.68
CA GLN A 94 36.33 34.11 1.85
C GLN A 94 34.86 33.92 1.47
N GLU A 95 33.99 33.88 2.48
CA GLU A 95 32.53 33.90 2.34
C GLU A 95 32.07 35.16 1.58
N LEU A 96 31.14 34.99 0.64
CA LEU A 96 30.60 36.05 -0.21
C LEU A 96 29.19 36.44 0.24
N ARG A 97 29.04 37.65 0.76
CA ARG A 97 27.75 38.21 1.16
C ARG A 97 26.96 38.69 -0.06
N ILE A 98 25.75 38.16 -0.28
CA ILE A 98 24.81 38.65 -1.29
C ILE A 98 23.82 39.62 -0.62
N PRO A 99 23.88 40.93 -0.94
CA PRO A 99 23.02 41.93 -0.32
C PRO A 99 21.53 41.71 -0.59
N SER A 100 20.69 42.19 0.32
CA SER A 100 19.23 42.11 0.18
C SER A 100 18.75 42.69 -1.16
N GLY A 101 17.91 41.95 -1.89
CA GLY A 101 17.35 42.39 -3.18
C GLY A 101 18.29 42.28 -4.38
N VAL A 102 19.50 41.71 -4.23
CA VAL A 102 20.46 41.54 -5.33
C VAL A 102 20.21 40.23 -6.09
N GLN A 103 20.38 40.27 -7.41
CA GLN A 103 20.34 39.09 -8.29
C GLN A 103 21.76 38.74 -8.75
N VAL A 104 22.17 37.48 -8.57
CA VAL A 104 23.43 36.95 -9.12
C VAL A 104 23.11 36.05 -10.31
N VAL A 105 23.64 36.39 -11.49
CA VAL A 105 23.27 35.77 -12.75
C VAL A 105 24.52 35.34 -13.50
N GLY A 106 24.70 34.04 -13.68
CA GLY A 106 25.69 33.50 -14.60
C GLY A 106 25.25 33.63 -16.04
N GLU A 107 26.21 33.79 -16.95
CA GLU A 107 25.95 33.97 -18.37
C GLU A 107 25.17 32.82 -19.01
N ALA A 108 25.21 31.60 -18.49
CA ALA A 108 24.36 30.50 -18.95
C ALA A 108 22.86 30.76 -18.82
N ALA A 109 22.42 31.59 -17.87
CA ALA A 109 21.01 31.97 -17.75
C ALA A 109 20.61 33.08 -18.74
N GLY A 110 21.59 33.79 -19.32
CA GLY A 110 21.37 35.05 -20.02
C GLY A 110 20.81 36.15 -19.10
N LEU A 111 20.59 37.34 -19.65
CA LEU A 111 20.04 38.47 -18.91
C LEU A 111 19.17 39.33 -19.82
N ALA A 112 17.84 39.35 -19.59
CA ALA A 112 16.93 40.27 -20.26
C ALA A 112 16.62 41.47 -19.35
N LEU A 113 16.89 42.69 -19.84
CA LEU A 113 16.66 43.96 -19.13
C LEU A 113 15.54 44.80 -19.75
N GLY A 114 15.02 44.39 -20.91
CA GLY A 114 13.94 45.09 -21.61
C GLY A 114 13.73 44.59 -23.03
N ARG A 115 12.80 45.24 -23.75
CA ARG A 115 12.51 44.91 -25.15
C ARG A 115 13.74 45.19 -26.01
N ASN A 116 14.33 44.14 -26.58
CA ASN A 116 15.57 44.17 -27.35
C ASN A 116 16.83 44.61 -26.56
N LEU A 117 16.79 44.55 -25.23
CA LEU A 117 17.96 44.78 -24.37
C LEU A 117 18.23 43.50 -23.57
N ALA A 118 19.06 42.63 -24.13
CA ALA A 118 19.41 41.37 -23.50
C ALA A 118 20.87 40.97 -23.77
N ILE A 119 21.47 40.31 -22.78
CA ILE A 119 22.67 39.51 -22.95
C ILE A 119 22.19 38.08 -23.21
N PRO A 120 22.49 37.47 -24.37
CA PRO A 120 22.07 36.12 -24.67
C PRO A 120 22.73 35.13 -23.69
N ALA A 121 22.11 33.96 -23.53
CA ALA A 121 22.72 32.87 -22.77
C ALA A 121 24.03 32.42 -23.45
N GLY A 122 25.08 32.26 -22.65
CA GLY A 122 26.40 31.80 -23.08
C GLY A 122 26.86 30.58 -22.27
N GLU A 123 28.16 30.48 -22.01
CA GLU A 123 28.70 29.37 -21.21
C GLU A 123 28.46 29.57 -19.71
N ARG A 124 28.36 28.46 -18.98
CA ARG A 124 28.13 28.45 -17.53
C ARG A 124 29.40 28.85 -16.77
N PRO A 125 29.41 29.97 -16.03
CA PRO A 125 30.56 30.34 -15.22
C PRO A 125 30.70 29.42 -14.00
N THR A 126 31.96 29.15 -13.63
CA THR A 126 32.31 28.35 -12.46
C THR A 126 32.81 29.25 -11.33
N VAL A 127 32.21 29.11 -10.15
CA VAL A 127 32.65 29.73 -8.90
C VAL A 127 33.02 28.61 -7.93
N ILE A 128 34.27 28.61 -7.47
CA ILE A 128 34.73 27.70 -6.41
C ILE A 128 35.31 28.54 -5.28
N GLY A 129 35.06 28.18 -4.02
CA GLY A 129 35.65 28.98 -2.96
C GLY A 129 35.57 28.40 -1.56
N ALA A 130 35.70 29.32 -0.62
CA ALA A 130 35.70 29.08 0.81
C ALA A 130 34.54 28.18 1.29
N PRO A 131 34.68 27.54 2.47
CA PRO A 131 33.55 26.96 3.18
C PRO A 131 32.43 27.98 3.34
N ASP A 132 31.17 27.54 3.17
CA ASP A 132 29.98 28.39 3.29
C ASP A 132 30.05 29.55 2.28
N LEU A 133 30.12 29.20 0.99
CA LEU A 133 30.49 30.12 -0.10
C LEU A 133 29.67 31.42 -0.14
N PHE A 134 28.34 31.34 0.04
CA PHE A 134 27.43 32.47 -0.05
C PHE A 134 26.63 32.66 1.25
N LEU A 135 26.85 33.82 1.87
CA LEU A 135 25.95 34.36 2.89
C LEU A 135 24.81 35.11 2.21
N LEU A 136 23.61 34.55 2.30
CA LEU A 136 22.39 35.09 1.72
C LEU A 136 21.72 36.09 2.69
N GLU A 137 21.13 37.15 2.14
CA GLU A 137 20.16 38.01 2.83
C GLU A 137 18.73 37.86 2.27
N SER A 138 17.83 38.82 2.53
CA SER A 138 16.44 38.75 2.10
C SER A 138 16.25 39.07 0.61
N ASN A 139 15.32 38.38 -0.05
CA ASN A 139 14.89 38.64 -1.43
C ASN A 139 16.04 38.50 -2.44
N VAL A 140 16.80 37.42 -2.34
CA VAL A 140 17.98 37.17 -3.18
C VAL A 140 17.69 36.09 -4.22
N SER A 141 18.33 36.22 -5.39
CA SER A 141 18.28 35.17 -6.41
C SER A 141 19.65 34.84 -6.97
N VAL A 142 19.90 33.55 -7.20
CA VAL A 142 21.15 33.06 -7.80
C VAL A 142 20.80 32.12 -8.94
N ARG A 143 21.34 32.37 -10.14
CA ARG A 143 21.03 31.55 -11.30
C ARG A 143 22.16 31.34 -12.30
N GLY A 144 22.12 30.22 -13.02
CA GLY A 144 22.98 29.97 -14.18
C GLY A 144 24.46 29.75 -13.86
N LEU A 145 24.77 29.27 -12.66
CA LEU A 145 26.15 29.06 -12.20
C LEU A 145 26.49 27.59 -12.03
N ARG A 146 27.79 27.30 -12.08
CA ARG A 146 28.38 26.08 -11.51
C ARG A 146 29.10 26.45 -10.22
N LEU A 147 28.78 25.77 -9.12
CA LEU A 147 29.25 26.13 -7.78
C LEU A 147 29.99 24.96 -7.12
N GLY A 148 31.08 25.25 -6.42
CA GLY A 148 31.78 24.30 -5.57
C GLY A 148 32.38 24.98 -4.34
N ALA A 149 32.44 24.26 -3.23
CA ALA A 149 33.03 24.76 -1.99
C ALA A 149 33.64 23.62 -1.18
N GLU A 150 34.58 23.97 -0.30
CA GLU A 150 35.17 22.99 0.62
C GLU A 150 34.14 22.38 1.59
N ARG A 151 33.05 23.09 1.93
CA ARG A 151 31.99 22.59 2.83
C ARG A 151 30.58 23.00 2.40
N GLY A 152 29.99 24.07 2.95
CA GLY A 152 28.66 24.50 2.56
C GLY A 152 28.67 25.46 1.37
N LEU A 153 27.53 25.56 0.67
CA LEU A 153 27.37 26.48 -0.46
C LEU A 153 26.58 27.73 -0.07
N PHE A 154 25.36 27.57 0.44
CA PHE A 154 24.49 28.69 0.78
C PHE A 154 24.09 28.64 2.25
N HIS A 155 24.11 29.79 2.91
CA HIS A 155 23.56 29.90 4.26
C HIS A 155 23.00 31.29 4.56
N GLY A 156 22.11 31.40 5.55
CA GLY A 156 21.57 32.69 6.00
C GLY A 156 20.61 32.56 7.19
N ALA A 157 20.13 33.69 7.71
CA ALA A 157 19.19 33.73 8.84
C ALA A 157 18.11 34.81 8.68
N GLY A 158 16.86 34.54 9.12
CA GLY A 158 15.79 35.55 9.19
C GLY A 158 15.32 36.05 7.83
N MET A 159 15.22 35.15 6.85
CA MET A 159 15.23 35.45 5.42
C MET A 159 13.84 35.74 4.84
N GLY A 160 13.76 36.73 3.93
CA GLY A 160 12.69 36.86 2.92
C GLY A 160 12.85 35.85 1.78
N ASP A 161 12.33 36.14 0.59
CA ASP A 161 12.31 35.20 -0.54
C ASP A 161 13.72 34.77 -0.98
N VAL A 162 13.96 33.47 -1.18
CA VAL A 162 15.20 32.92 -1.74
C VAL A 162 14.89 32.12 -3.00
N ALA A 163 15.53 32.47 -4.13
CA ALA A 163 15.34 31.78 -5.40
C ALA A 163 16.66 31.28 -6.01
N LEU A 164 16.81 29.97 -6.12
CA LEU A 164 17.97 29.31 -6.73
C LEU A 164 17.51 28.63 -8.02
N SER A 165 18.10 28.99 -9.17
CA SER A 165 17.61 28.45 -10.46
C SER A 165 18.71 28.12 -11.46
N ASP A 166 18.55 27.01 -12.18
CA ASP A 166 19.54 26.50 -13.14
C ASP A 166 20.95 26.52 -12.54
N LEU A 167 21.15 25.83 -11.42
CA LEU A 167 22.46 25.72 -10.76
C LEU A 167 23.03 24.31 -10.93
N VAL A 168 24.35 24.22 -11.09
CA VAL A 168 25.08 22.95 -11.14
C VAL A 168 26.05 22.88 -9.96
N PHE A 169 25.93 21.87 -9.11
CA PHE A 169 26.75 21.73 -7.92
C PHE A 169 27.88 20.71 -8.14
N ALA A 170 29.12 21.18 -8.03
CA ALA A 170 30.30 20.34 -7.94
C ALA A 170 30.43 19.74 -6.52
N GLN A 171 31.40 18.84 -6.33
CA GLN A 171 31.61 18.17 -5.06
C GLN A 171 31.82 19.16 -3.90
N SER A 172 31.12 18.91 -2.78
CA SER A 172 31.16 19.74 -1.58
C SER A 172 30.94 18.87 -0.33
N PHE A 173 31.53 19.22 0.82
CA PHE A 173 31.50 18.35 2.01
C PHE A 173 30.53 18.82 3.12
N GLY A 174 29.76 19.88 2.90
CA GLY A 174 28.75 20.41 3.80
C GLY A 174 27.37 20.49 3.14
N GLU A 175 26.45 21.20 3.80
CA GLU A 175 25.07 21.38 3.32
C GLU A 175 25.02 22.29 2.08
N LEU A 176 24.18 21.93 1.11
CA LEU A 176 23.87 22.77 -0.06
C LEU A 176 23.30 24.12 0.39
N LEU A 177 22.26 24.08 1.22
CA LEU A 177 21.51 25.26 1.65
C LEU A 177 21.16 25.13 3.13
N ARG A 178 21.61 26.07 3.96
CA ARG A 178 21.27 26.15 5.38
C ARG A 178 20.61 27.47 5.73
N ILE A 179 19.31 27.49 5.99
CA ILE A 179 18.61 28.70 6.45
C ILE A 179 18.13 28.50 7.89
N GLU A 180 18.55 29.40 8.78
CA GLU A 180 18.08 29.50 10.16
C GLU A 180 16.95 30.54 10.26
N ASP A 181 15.94 30.33 11.11
CA ASP A 181 14.81 31.25 11.31
C ASP A 181 14.12 31.65 9.97
N LEU A 182 13.71 30.66 9.18
CA LEU A 182 13.08 30.90 7.87
C LEU A 182 11.75 31.66 8.01
N ARG A 183 11.61 32.82 7.34
CA ARG A 183 10.41 33.69 7.39
C ARG A 183 9.71 33.90 6.04
N GLY A 184 10.34 33.47 4.94
CA GLY A 184 9.85 33.63 3.57
C GLY A 184 9.96 32.34 2.75
N PRO A 185 9.43 32.32 1.52
CA PRO A 185 9.52 31.19 0.60
C PRO A 185 10.94 30.93 0.10
N VAL A 186 11.27 29.66 -0.08
CA VAL A 186 12.50 29.18 -0.72
C VAL A 186 12.12 28.42 -1.98
N SER A 187 12.78 28.69 -3.10
CA SER A 187 12.54 27.99 -4.36
C SER A 187 13.84 27.49 -4.98
N LEU A 188 13.82 26.24 -5.46
CA LEU A 188 14.87 25.64 -6.28
C LEU A 188 14.24 25.20 -7.62
N THR A 189 14.84 25.59 -8.74
CA THR A 189 14.31 25.25 -10.08
C THR A 189 15.43 24.85 -11.05
N GLY A 190 15.40 23.63 -11.61
CA GLY A 190 16.43 23.17 -12.56
C GLY A 190 17.81 22.99 -11.94
N CYS A 191 17.88 22.77 -10.62
CA CYS A 191 19.12 22.66 -9.86
C CYS A 191 19.60 21.21 -9.81
N ARG A 192 20.86 20.94 -10.17
CA ARG A 192 21.39 19.56 -10.21
C ARG A 192 22.80 19.42 -9.65
N THR A 193 23.12 18.27 -9.09
CA THR A 193 24.51 17.86 -8.84
C THR A 193 25.18 17.39 -10.13
N GLU A 194 26.47 17.67 -10.27
CA GLU A 194 27.26 17.15 -11.38
C GLU A 194 27.38 15.62 -11.32
N GLU A 195 27.44 14.97 -12.48
CA GLU A 195 27.65 13.54 -12.59
C GLU A 195 28.92 13.09 -11.84
N GLY A 196 28.76 12.16 -10.89
CA GLY A 196 29.85 11.65 -10.05
C GLY A 196 30.23 12.56 -8.86
N ALA A 197 29.71 13.78 -8.78
CA ALA A 197 29.86 14.63 -7.60
C ALA A 197 28.87 14.23 -6.51
N ARG A 198 29.24 14.47 -5.25
CA ARG A 198 28.33 14.36 -4.11
C ARG A 198 28.48 15.54 -3.17
N LEU A 199 27.39 15.90 -2.52
CA LEU A 199 27.31 16.94 -1.49
C LEU A 199 27.35 16.32 -0.09
N GLY A 200 27.93 17.01 0.88
CA GLY A 200 27.99 16.53 2.27
C GLY A 200 26.62 16.52 2.96
N GLY A 201 25.71 17.39 2.54
CA GLY A 201 24.31 17.44 2.91
C GLY A 201 23.50 18.24 1.87
N GLY A 202 22.19 18.04 1.84
CA GLY A 202 21.30 18.75 0.94
C GLY A 202 20.80 20.05 1.57
N ILE A 203 19.48 20.16 1.75
CA ILE A 203 18.79 21.37 2.19
C ILE A 203 18.44 21.26 3.67
N ALA A 204 18.80 22.24 4.47
CA ALA A 204 18.45 22.36 5.88
C ALA A 204 17.70 23.69 6.12
N LEU A 205 16.39 23.62 6.30
CA LEU A 205 15.52 24.75 6.61
C LEU A 205 15.07 24.64 8.07
N ARG A 206 15.54 25.55 8.91
CA ARG A 206 15.16 25.60 10.33
C ARG A 206 14.24 26.78 10.52
N GLY A 207 12.99 26.52 10.90
CA GLY A 207 11.94 27.53 10.86
C GLY A 207 12.03 28.62 11.94
N GLY A 208 11.23 29.67 11.71
CA GLY A 208 10.96 30.82 12.59
C GLY A 208 9.44 31.03 12.81
N GLU A 209 9.02 32.14 13.43
CA GLU A 209 7.59 32.48 13.56
C GLU A 209 7.00 32.91 12.19
N GLY A 210 6.32 32.00 11.47
CA GLY A 210 5.54 32.32 10.26
C GLY A 210 5.41 31.17 9.25
N PRO A 211 4.45 31.22 8.30
CA PRO A 211 4.26 30.18 7.31
C PRO A 211 5.31 30.27 6.18
N ALA A 212 6.39 29.51 6.31
CA ALA A 212 7.38 29.36 5.25
C ALA A 212 7.01 28.25 4.26
N ALA A 213 7.44 28.37 3.01
CA ALA A 213 7.21 27.38 1.96
C ALA A 213 8.52 27.01 1.25
N LEU A 214 8.67 25.74 0.86
CA LEU A 214 9.73 25.26 -0.02
C LEU A 214 9.10 24.75 -1.31
N THR A 215 9.55 25.27 -2.44
CA THR A 215 9.16 24.81 -3.79
C THR A 215 10.38 24.26 -4.52
N MET A 216 10.29 23.03 -5.02
CA MET A 216 11.35 22.38 -5.81
C MET A 216 10.78 21.92 -7.15
N ILE A 217 11.41 22.33 -8.25
CA ILE A 217 11.00 21.98 -9.61
C ILE A 217 12.22 21.52 -10.40
N ASP A 218 12.20 20.32 -10.98
CA ASP A 218 13.32 19.75 -11.74
C ASP A 218 14.64 19.78 -10.96
N VAL A 219 14.63 19.23 -9.74
CA VAL A 219 15.76 19.25 -8.80
C VAL A 219 16.36 17.85 -8.69
N ASP A 220 17.66 17.70 -8.97
CA ASP A 220 18.38 16.42 -8.88
C ASP A 220 19.63 16.56 -8.00
N LEU A 221 19.57 16.09 -6.75
CA LEU A 221 20.65 16.25 -5.77
C LEU A 221 21.21 14.90 -5.32
N ALA A 222 22.51 14.68 -5.56
CA ALA A 222 23.29 13.60 -4.98
C ALA A 222 24.01 14.05 -3.70
N VAL A 223 23.62 13.49 -2.55
CA VAL A 223 24.16 13.81 -1.23
C VAL A 223 24.73 12.56 -0.54
N ILE A 224 25.66 12.77 0.39
CA ILE A 224 26.15 11.75 1.34
C ILE A 224 25.42 11.90 2.68
N GLY A 225 24.99 13.13 2.99
CA GLY A 225 24.25 13.52 4.20
C GLY A 225 22.73 13.39 4.07
N ASN A 226 22.00 14.06 4.99
CA ASN A 226 20.54 14.22 4.87
C ASN A 226 20.24 15.06 3.62
N ALA A 227 19.25 14.66 2.82
CA ALA A 227 18.93 15.38 1.58
C ALA A 227 18.01 16.58 1.83
N LEU A 228 17.02 16.43 2.71
CA LEU A 228 16.17 17.53 3.15
C LEU A 228 15.84 17.40 4.64
N PHE A 229 16.22 18.41 5.41
CA PHE A 229 15.77 18.66 6.77
C PHE A 229 14.94 19.94 6.75
N ALA A 230 13.69 19.89 7.19
CA ALA A 230 12.84 21.07 7.33
C ALA A 230 12.09 21.07 8.67
N SER A 231 12.13 22.17 9.41
CA SER A 231 11.32 22.36 10.60
C SER A 231 10.43 23.60 10.50
N ASN A 232 9.21 23.50 11.03
CA ASN A 232 8.14 24.51 10.99
C ASN A 232 7.82 25.02 9.58
N LEU A 233 7.83 24.14 8.58
CA LEU A 233 7.43 24.48 7.21
C LEU A 233 5.90 24.39 7.07
N ALA A 234 5.25 25.40 6.49
CA ALA A 234 3.81 25.38 6.25
C ALA A 234 3.43 24.69 4.93
N ARG A 235 4.35 24.67 3.95
CA ARG A 235 4.11 24.08 2.64
C ARG A 235 5.37 23.54 1.96
N LEU A 236 5.29 22.33 1.40
CA LEU A 236 6.33 21.71 0.57
C LEU A 236 5.73 21.30 -0.78
N ASP A 237 6.14 21.96 -1.85
CA ASP A 237 5.72 21.61 -3.22
C ASP A 237 6.93 21.05 -4.00
N GLY A 238 6.79 19.86 -4.57
CA GLY A 238 7.78 19.23 -5.44
C GLY A 238 7.21 18.86 -6.80
N HIS A 239 7.94 19.13 -7.88
CA HIS A 239 7.68 18.61 -9.24
C HIS A 239 8.99 18.12 -9.88
N GLY A 240 9.10 16.83 -10.19
CA GLY A 240 10.30 16.27 -10.83
C GLY A 240 11.54 16.36 -9.91
N VAL A 241 11.41 15.89 -8.67
CA VAL A 241 12.43 16.06 -7.62
C VAL A 241 13.12 14.73 -7.30
N ALA A 242 14.37 14.57 -7.74
CA ALA A 242 15.24 13.47 -7.37
C ALA A 242 16.19 13.87 -6.24
N LEU A 243 15.99 13.31 -5.03
CA LEU A 243 16.92 13.42 -3.91
C LEU A 243 17.58 12.07 -3.68
N ASN A 244 18.90 12.01 -3.87
CA ASN A 244 19.69 10.78 -3.77
C ASN A 244 20.68 10.87 -2.61
N ALA A 245 20.34 10.28 -1.47
CA ALA A 245 21.26 10.14 -0.34
C ALA A 245 22.02 8.81 -0.40
N SER A 246 23.32 8.81 -0.11
CA SER A 246 24.14 7.61 0.02
C SER A 246 24.95 7.65 1.32
N GLY A 247 24.63 6.81 2.30
CA GLY A 247 25.28 6.84 3.63
C GLY A 247 24.73 5.78 4.60
N GLY A 248 25.41 5.58 5.73
CA GLY A 248 25.10 4.53 6.72
C GLY A 248 23.79 4.73 7.52
N ALA A 249 23.55 3.85 8.49
CA ALA A 249 22.25 3.58 9.13
C ALA A 249 21.54 4.70 9.94
N ALA A 250 21.98 5.96 9.88
CA ALA A 250 21.46 7.07 10.70
C ALA A 250 21.03 8.30 9.88
N MET A 251 20.69 8.11 8.60
CA MET A 251 20.42 9.18 7.64
C MET A 251 18.94 9.21 7.28
N ASP A 252 18.32 10.38 7.32
CA ASP A 252 16.94 10.58 6.84
C ASP A 252 16.97 11.30 5.49
N LEU A 253 16.25 10.77 4.50
CA LEU A 253 16.16 11.44 3.19
C LEU A 253 15.36 12.74 3.31
N LEU A 254 14.26 12.66 4.05
CA LEU A 254 13.34 13.75 4.29
C LEU A 254 12.95 13.67 5.76
N GLU A 255 13.38 14.67 6.54
CA GLU A 255 12.89 14.91 7.90
C GLU A 255 12.10 16.22 7.88
N VAL A 256 10.77 16.15 8.06
CA VAL A 256 9.91 17.33 8.17
C VAL A 256 9.20 17.33 9.51
N GLN A 257 9.42 18.37 10.31
CA GLN A 257 8.74 18.62 11.58
C GLN A 257 7.81 19.84 11.41
N ALA A 258 6.48 19.68 11.36
CA ALA A 258 5.58 20.81 11.08
C ALA A 258 4.16 20.66 11.64
N MET A 259 3.69 21.65 12.40
CA MET A 259 2.36 21.62 13.06
C MET A 259 1.13 21.79 12.15
N ASP A 260 1.30 22.04 10.84
CA ASP A 260 0.26 22.08 9.79
C ASP A 260 0.95 22.12 8.41
N LEU A 261 1.17 20.98 7.75
CA LEU A 261 1.88 20.90 6.47
C LEU A 261 0.97 20.42 5.35
N GLN A 262 0.84 21.23 4.28
CA GLN A 262 0.40 20.74 2.97
C GLN A 262 1.63 20.31 2.18
N CYS A 263 1.76 19.01 1.92
CA CYS A 263 2.87 18.46 1.15
C CYS A 263 2.32 17.74 -0.09
N THR A 264 2.69 18.22 -1.27
CA THR A 264 2.38 17.57 -2.54
C THR A 264 3.71 17.29 -3.24
N VAL A 265 4.12 16.02 -3.26
CA VAL A 265 5.34 15.56 -3.92
C VAL A 265 4.91 14.92 -5.23
N LEU A 266 4.84 15.71 -6.30
CA LEU A 266 4.46 15.20 -7.62
C LEU A 266 5.72 14.78 -8.37
N GLU A 267 5.75 13.51 -8.75
CA GLU A 267 6.79 12.82 -9.53
C GLU A 267 8.15 12.48 -8.85
N SER A 268 8.30 11.16 -8.64
CA SER A 268 9.52 10.36 -8.43
C SER A 268 10.53 10.80 -7.38
N VAL A 269 10.39 10.32 -6.14
CA VAL A 269 11.53 10.29 -5.20
C VAL A 269 12.42 9.08 -5.56
N GLY A 270 13.62 9.37 -6.06
CA GLY A 270 14.62 8.39 -6.51
C GLY A 270 15.27 7.58 -5.37
N SER A 271 16.13 6.63 -5.79
CA SER A 271 16.76 5.56 -4.98
C SER A 271 17.10 5.91 -3.52
N PHE A 272 16.51 5.17 -2.59
CA PHE A 272 16.74 5.31 -1.15
C PHE A 272 17.76 4.29 -0.67
N SER A 273 18.78 4.75 0.05
CA SER A 273 19.62 3.92 0.93
C SER A 273 19.19 3.96 2.40
N ALA A 274 18.34 4.92 2.78
CA ALA A 274 17.83 5.12 4.14
C ALA A 274 16.45 5.83 4.06
N GLY A 275 15.51 5.45 4.93
CA GLY A 275 14.06 5.62 4.74
C GLY A 275 13.50 7.06 4.72
N LEU A 276 12.16 7.14 4.73
CA LEU A 276 11.37 8.38 4.79
C LEU A 276 10.83 8.53 6.23
N SER A 277 11.18 9.62 6.94
CA SER A 277 10.79 9.86 8.33
C SER A 277 9.96 11.15 8.47
N LEU A 278 8.68 11.01 8.83
CA LEU A 278 7.75 12.14 8.98
C LEU A 278 7.30 12.23 10.42
N THR A 279 7.63 13.31 11.14
CA THR A 279 7.29 13.46 12.56
C THR A 279 6.45 14.71 12.82
N GLY A 280 5.30 14.55 13.49
CA GLY A 280 4.49 15.69 13.96
C GLY A 280 3.77 16.47 12.87
N VAL A 281 3.47 15.85 11.72
CA VAL A 281 2.79 16.45 10.56
C VAL A 281 1.27 16.31 10.68
N THR A 282 0.52 17.41 10.70
CA THR A 282 -0.96 17.40 10.56
C THR A 282 -1.34 17.87 9.14
N GLY A 283 -1.92 17.00 8.30
CA GLY A 283 -2.20 17.35 6.89
C GLY A 283 -2.59 16.17 5.99
N THR A 284 -2.33 16.29 4.69
CA THR A 284 -2.38 15.18 3.72
C THR A 284 -1.07 15.17 2.95
N LEU A 285 -0.42 14.00 2.82
CA LEU A 285 0.75 13.80 1.98
C LEU A 285 0.33 13.02 0.74
N THR A 286 0.60 13.58 -0.44
CA THR A 286 0.37 12.93 -1.74
C THR A 286 1.69 12.74 -2.46
N ALA A 287 1.95 11.53 -2.93
CA ALA A 287 3.12 11.22 -3.76
C ALA A 287 2.73 10.35 -4.97
N ASP A 288 3.05 10.77 -6.19
CA ASP A 288 2.71 9.97 -7.39
C ASP A 288 3.55 8.70 -7.49
N GLU A 289 4.85 8.79 -7.17
CA GLU A 289 5.76 7.64 -7.20
C GLU A 289 6.87 7.73 -6.12
N VAL A 290 7.07 6.65 -5.37
CA VAL A 290 8.13 6.46 -4.37
C VAL A 290 8.96 5.23 -4.72
N ARG A 291 10.27 5.34 -4.94
CA ARG A 291 11.14 4.22 -5.38
C ARG A 291 12.28 3.84 -4.41
N LEU A 292 12.06 2.89 -3.51
CA LEU A 292 13.07 2.37 -2.55
C LEU A 292 14.03 1.36 -3.22
N ASN A 293 15.36 1.60 -3.25
CA ASN A 293 16.29 0.82 -4.09
C ASN A 293 17.40 0.05 -3.36
N GLU A 294 17.67 0.28 -2.07
CA GLU A 294 18.65 -0.51 -1.30
C GLU A 294 18.01 -1.30 -0.14
N ALA A 295 18.65 -2.41 0.25
CA ALA A 295 18.21 -3.26 1.35
C ALA A 295 18.47 -2.58 2.70
N PHE A 296 17.42 -2.09 3.36
CA PHE A 296 17.51 -1.48 4.69
C PHE A 296 16.32 -1.88 5.58
N GLU A 297 16.53 -1.89 6.90
CA GLU A 297 15.52 -2.17 7.94
C GLU A 297 14.60 -0.97 8.28
N GLY A 298 14.73 0.15 7.56
CA GLY A 298 13.98 1.39 7.78
C GLY A 298 13.07 1.71 6.61
N GLY A 299 11.76 1.56 6.84
CA GLY A 299 10.70 1.88 5.87
C GLY A 299 10.22 3.34 5.91
N VAL A 300 8.98 3.57 5.47
CA VAL A 300 8.29 4.88 5.47
C VAL A 300 7.71 5.19 6.84
N VAL A 301 8.54 5.63 7.78
CA VAL A 301 8.12 5.85 9.16
C VAL A 301 7.43 7.21 9.31
N ALA A 302 6.10 7.22 9.40
CA ALA A 302 5.37 8.32 10.04
C ALA A 302 5.41 8.13 11.57
N GLN A 303 5.62 9.18 12.38
CA GLN A 303 5.58 9.11 13.84
C GLN A 303 4.70 10.24 14.39
N ASP A 304 3.82 9.87 15.34
CA ASP A 304 2.99 10.72 16.20
C ASP A 304 2.28 11.91 15.53
N GLY A 305 0.94 11.86 15.45
CA GLY A 305 0.08 12.95 14.96
C GLY A 305 -0.06 13.06 13.44
N ALA A 306 0.21 11.98 12.70
CA ALA A 306 0.45 11.94 11.25
C ALA A 306 -0.76 12.26 10.33
N PRO A 307 -0.49 12.75 9.09
CA PRO A 307 -1.48 13.10 8.07
C PRO A 307 -2.09 11.87 7.40
N ASP A 308 -3.17 12.06 6.63
CA ASP A 308 -3.57 11.08 5.61
C ASP A 308 -2.44 10.94 4.58
N LEU A 309 -1.97 9.72 4.35
CA LEU A 309 -0.91 9.39 3.40
C LEU A 309 -1.51 8.75 2.16
N SER A 310 -1.30 9.34 0.99
CA SER A 310 -1.70 8.78 -0.30
C SER A 310 -0.50 8.68 -1.23
N ILE A 311 -0.19 7.46 -1.68
CA ILE A 311 0.91 7.17 -2.59
C ILE A 311 0.33 6.52 -3.84
N GLY A 312 0.53 7.09 -5.03
CA GLY A 312 0.08 6.51 -6.30
C GLY A 312 0.82 5.20 -6.61
N GLN A 313 2.14 5.26 -6.70
CA GLN A 313 2.99 4.08 -6.90
C GLN A 313 4.13 4.00 -5.88
N LEU A 314 4.31 2.85 -5.26
CA LEU A 314 5.44 2.53 -4.38
C LEU A 314 6.21 1.36 -4.98
N THR A 315 7.47 1.56 -5.35
CA THR A 315 8.34 0.53 -5.91
C THR A 315 9.52 0.27 -4.97
N CYS A 316 9.80 -1.00 -4.72
CA CYS A 316 10.78 -1.50 -3.77
C CYS A 316 11.68 -2.54 -4.45
N ASN A 317 12.88 -2.14 -4.84
CA ASN A 317 13.84 -2.98 -5.58
C ASN A 317 14.97 -3.56 -4.70
N GLY A 318 15.11 -3.06 -3.47
CA GLY A 318 16.01 -3.61 -2.45
C GLY A 318 15.29 -4.66 -1.60
N GLY A 319 15.99 -5.72 -1.22
CA GLY A 319 15.43 -6.74 -0.33
C GLY A 319 14.97 -6.15 1.01
N PHE A 320 13.67 -6.22 1.30
CA PHE A 320 13.08 -5.63 2.51
C PHE A 320 12.92 -6.64 3.64
N ASN A 321 13.33 -6.26 4.85
CA ASN A 321 12.86 -6.91 6.07
C ASN A 321 11.55 -6.27 6.59
N ALA A 322 11.30 -4.96 6.38
CA ALA A 322 10.01 -4.34 6.78
C ALA A 322 9.70 -2.99 6.10
N VAL A 323 8.47 -2.80 5.59
CA VAL A 323 7.89 -1.48 5.31
C VAL A 323 7.02 -1.11 6.51
N ARG A 324 7.45 -0.14 7.32
CA ARG A 324 6.67 0.32 8.47
C ARG A 324 5.88 1.56 8.09
N PHE A 325 4.60 1.58 8.42
CA PHE A 325 3.68 2.69 8.37
C PHE A 325 3.16 2.95 9.79
N ASN A 326 3.15 4.19 10.26
CA ASN A 326 2.68 4.51 11.61
C ASN A 326 1.98 5.87 11.62
N ALA A 327 0.68 5.85 11.34
CA ALA A 327 -0.21 6.99 11.33
C ALA A 327 -1.43 6.75 12.24
N PRO A 328 -1.26 6.72 13.59
CA PRO A 328 -2.26 6.19 14.52
C PRO A 328 -3.67 6.80 14.39
N ASP A 329 -3.80 8.02 13.86
CA ASP A 329 -5.06 8.73 13.64
C ASP A 329 -5.35 9.05 12.15
N GLY A 330 -4.48 8.66 11.21
CA GLY A 330 -4.56 8.99 9.77
C GLY A 330 -4.91 7.79 8.89
N GLN A 331 -5.38 8.05 7.66
CA GLN A 331 -5.61 7.04 6.63
C GLN A 331 -4.37 6.84 5.77
N ILE A 332 -4.11 5.60 5.36
CA ILE A 332 -3.01 5.27 4.43
C ILE A 332 -3.59 4.63 3.18
N THR A 333 -3.31 5.20 2.03
CA THR A 333 -3.72 4.71 0.71
C THR A 333 -2.49 4.54 -0.18
N VAL A 334 -2.31 3.34 -0.74
CA VAL A 334 -1.30 3.06 -1.77
C VAL A 334 -2.03 2.57 -3.02
N GLY A 335 -1.84 3.24 -4.15
CA GLY A 335 -2.55 2.98 -5.40
C GLY A 335 -3.96 3.55 -5.48
N GLU A 336 -4.53 3.50 -6.68
CA GLU A 336 -5.93 3.77 -6.95
C GLU A 336 -6.67 2.47 -7.33
N PRO A 337 -8.01 2.42 -7.15
CA PRO A 337 -8.80 1.27 -7.59
C PRO A 337 -8.60 0.96 -9.08
N GLY A 338 -8.14 -0.25 -9.37
CA GLY A 338 -7.88 -0.72 -10.74
C GLY A 338 -6.41 -0.66 -11.16
N ASP A 339 -5.53 -0.09 -10.33
CA ASP A 339 -4.09 -0.20 -10.55
C ASP A 339 -3.66 -1.67 -10.37
N GLU A 340 -3.00 -2.23 -11.39
CA GLU A 340 -2.50 -3.61 -11.31
C GLU A 340 -1.17 -3.70 -10.55
N ALA A 341 -0.43 -2.59 -10.40
CA ALA A 341 0.94 -2.59 -9.89
C ALA A 341 1.35 -1.33 -9.11
N ALA A 342 0.42 -0.76 -8.35
CA ALA A 342 0.70 0.40 -7.52
C ALA A 342 1.69 0.12 -6.38
N LEU A 343 1.83 -1.13 -5.92
CA LEU A 343 2.92 -1.51 -5.03
C LEU A 343 3.74 -2.64 -5.64
N MET A 344 4.90 -2.32 -6.22
CA MET A 344 5.83 -3.34 -6.71
C MET A 344 6.93 -3.58 -5.69
N ALA A 345 6.99 -4.78 -5.10
CA ALA A 345 8.04 -5.11 -4.14
C ALA A 345 8.77 -6.41 -4.47
N THR A 346 10.09 -6.35 -4.53
CA THR A 346 10.95 -7.54 -4.47
C THR A 346 11.21 -7.85 -2.99
N LEU A 347 10.32 -8.64 -2.40
CA LEU A 347 10.38 -9.03 -0.99
C LEU A 347 11.36 -10.21 -0.86
N ILE A 348 12.41 -10.07 -0.06
CA ILE A 348 13.31 -11.18 0.31
C ILE A 348 13.22 -11.34 1.83
N ASP A 349 13.04 -12.58 2.30
CA ASP A 349 13.02 -12.98 3.72
C ASP A 349 12.04 -12.22 4.65
N GLU A 350 11.10 -12.93 5.30
CA GLU A 350 10.15 -12.40 6.30
C GLU A 350 9.71 -10.92 6.13
N SER A 351 9.31 -10.50 4.92
CA SER A 351 9.02 -9.09 4.70
C SER A 351 7.68 -8.70 5.35
N VAL A 352 7.73 -7.77 6.32
CA VAL A 352 6.55 -7.34 7.08
C VAL A 352 6.13 -5.92 6.69
N LEU A 353 4.88 -5.78 6.27
CA LEU A 353 4.16 -4.51 6.29
C LEU A 353 3.75 -4.22 7.73
N TRP A 354 4.46 -3.31 8.40
CA TRP A 354 4.07 -2.84 9.71
C TRP A 354 3.08 -1.71 9.54
N ALA A 355 1.95 -1.75 10.22
CA ALA A 355 1.00 -0.64 10.15
C ALA A 355 0.36 -0.35 11.51
N ARG A 356 0.45 0.91 11.94
CA ARG A 356 -0.34 1.46 13.05
C ARG A 356 -1.12 2.63 12.49
N ALA A 357 -2.35 2.42 12.03
CA ALA A 357 -3.16 3.45 11.40
C ALA A 357 -4.63 3.39 11.81
N GLY A 358 -5.42 4.40 11.42
CA GLY A 358 -6.88 4.35 11.51
C GLY A 358 -7.47 3.42 10.45
N ASP A 359 -7.22 3.73 9.17
CA ASP A 359 -7.61 2.94 8.01
C ASP A 359 -6.43 2.72 7.04
N ILE A 360 -6.34 1.54 6.43
CA ILE A 360 -5.32 1.18 5.45
C ILE A 360 -5.98 0.65 4.18
N THR A 361 -5.61 1.21 3.03
CA THR A 361 -6.05 0.78 1.71
C THR A 361 -4.83 0.57 0.80
N VAL A 362 -4.70 -0.62 0.23
CA VAL A 362 -3.65 -0.93 -0.76
C VAL A 362 -4.32 -1.50 -2.01
N HIS A 363 -4.06 -0.88 -3.16
CA HIS A 363 -4.44 -1.34 -4.49
C HIS A 363 -3.22 -1.88 -5.24
N GLY A 364 -3.38 -2.91 -6.07
CA GLY A 364 -2.36 -3.31 -7.05
C GLY A 364 -1.04 -3.78 -6.45
N LEU A 365 -1.09 -4.57 -5.37
CA LEU A 365 0.11 -5.14 -4.77
C LEU A 365 0.70 -6.24 -5.66
N GLN A 366 1.91 -6.06 -6.18
CA GLN A 366 2.66 -7.08 -6.90
C GLN A 366 3.95 -7.44 -6.18
N ALA A 367 4.13 -8.73 -5.92
CA ALA A 367 5.34 -9.21 -5.28
C ALA A 367 5.86 -10.51 -5.93
N ASN A 368 7.17 -10.52 -6.23
CA ASN A 368 7.86 -11.63 -6.90
C ASN A 368 8.85 -12.28 -5.93
N GLN A 369 8.88 -13.62 -5.86
CA GLN A 369 9.76 -14.40 -4.96
C GLN A 369 9.56 -14.17 -3.46
N VAL A 370 8.30 -14.16 -3.01
CA VAL A 370 7.92 -13.81 -1.64
C VAL A 370 8.05 -15.00 -0.70
N LEU A 371 8.85 -14.87 0.38
CA LEU A 371 8.84 -15.82 1.50
C LEU A 371 7.69 -15.56 2.49
N GLY A 372 7.16 -14.34 2.57
CA GLY A 372 5.89 -14.05 3.22
C GLY A 372 5.50 -12.57 3.15
N LEU A 373 4.20 -12.28 3.30
CA LEU A 373 3.68 -10.94 3.55
C LEU A 373 2.97 -10.94 4.91
N GLY A 374 3.50 -10.22 5.89
CA GLY A 374 2.83 -9.99 7.17
C GLY A 374 2.28 -8.58 7.26
N ILE A 375 1.03 -8.41 7.69
CA ILE A 375 0.51 -7.14 8.20
C ILE A 375 0.59 -7.21 9.72
N GLN A 376 1.68 -6.69 10.29
CA GLN A 376 1.85 -6.71 11.73
C GLN A 376 1.27 -5.44 12.35
N VAL A 377 0.34 -5.66 13.26
CA VAL A 377 -0.38 -4.62 13.98
C VAL A 377 0.13 -4.60 15.43
N PRO A 378 0.59 -3.46 15.96
CA PRO A 378 1.15 -3.42 17.32
C PRO A 378 0.08 -3.64 18.41
N PRO A 379 0.45 -4.19 19.58
CA PRO A 379 -0.45 -4.39 20.69
C PRO A 379 -1.19 -3.11 21.10
N GLY A 380 -2.52 -3.19 21.22
CA GLY A 380 -3.37 -2.06 21.61
C GLY A 380 -3.72 -1.09 20.48
N ALA A 381 -3.35 -1.38 19.21
CA ALA A 381 -3.91 -0.66 18.07
C ALA A 381 -5.36 -1.11 17.78
N ASP A 382 -6.23 -0.15 17.43
CA ASP A 382 -7.63 -0.35 17.06
C ASP A 382 -7.80 0.04 15.59
N LEU A 383 -7.65 -0.92 14.68
CA LEU A 383 -7.83 -0.70 13.24
C LEU A 383 -9.31 -0.73 12.89
N ALA A 384 -9.85 0.38 12.39
CA ALA A 384 -11.25 0.45 11.99
C ALA A 384 -11.48 -0.32 10.68
N GLN A 385 -10.60 -0.15 9.68
CA GLN A 385 -10.68 -0.85 8.40
C GLN A 385 -9.30 -1.18 7.79
N LEU A 386 -9.16 -2.40 7.30
CA LEU A 386 -8.06 -2.85 6.43
C LEU A 386 -8.64 -3.29 5.08
N THR A 387 -8.15 -2.70 3.99
CA THR A 387 -8.56 -3.04 2.62
C THR A 387 -7.33 -3.34 1.76
N VAL A 388 -7.27 -4.52 1.15
CA VAL A 388 -6.22 -4.88 0.18
C VAL A 388 -6.87 -5.45 -1.08
N ALA A 389 -6.73 -4.74 -2.19
CA ALA A 389 -7.39 -5.06 -3.46
C ALA A 389 -6.39 -5.28 -4.60
N GLY A 390 -6.65 -6.25 -5.48
CA GLY A 390 -5.84 -6.49 -6.68
C GLY A 390 -4.43 -7.00 -6.40
N ALA A 391 -4.24 -7.79 -5.33
CA ALA A 391 -2.93 -8.30 -4.97
C ALA A 391 -2.54 -9.51 -5.83
N ARG A 392 -1.33 -9.52 -6.39
CA ARG A 392 -0.77 -10.60 -7.17
C ARG A 392 0.57 -11.08 -6.62
N PHE A 393 0.65 -12.38 -6.35
CA PHE A 393 1.83 -13.04 -5.78
C PHE A 393 2.32 -14.14 -6.72
N ASP A 394 3.50 -13.96 -7.31
CA ASP A 394 4.12 -14.94 -8.20
C ASP A 394 5.34 -15.59 -7.50
N GLY A 395 5.29 -16.90 -7.27
CA GLY A 395 6.41 -17.68 -6.70
C GLY A 395 6.52 -17.64 -5.17
N LEU A 396 5.38 -17.59 -4.47
CA LEU A 396 5.31 -17.56 -3.01
C LEU A 396 5.86 -18.86 -2.38
N ALA A 397 6.79 -18.73 -1.43
CA ALA A 397 7.43 -19.86 -0.72
C ALA A 397 7.03 -19.96 0.76
N GLY A 398 6.31 -18.97 1.34
CA GLY A 398 5.76 -19.03 2.70
C GLY A 398 4.36 -18.43 2.82
N HIS A 399 4.08 -17.55 3.79
CA HIS A 399 2.70 -17.12 4.11
C HIS A 399 2.23 -15.92 3.27
N ALA A 400 1.05 -16.01 2.62
CA ALA A 400 0.53 -14.94 1.76
C ALA A 400 -0.04 -13.73 2.52
N LEU A 401 -0.50 -13.92 3.75
CA LEU A 401 -0.91 -12.87 4.67
C LEU A 401 -0.72 -13.40 6.09
N LEU A 402 -0.27 -12.57 7.03
CA LEU A 402 -0.33 -12.83 8.46
C LEU A 402 -0.82 -11.55 9.14
N VAL A 403 -1.95 -11.58 9.85
CA VAL A 403 -2.41 -10.42 10.64
C VAL A 403 -2.13 -10.71 12.11
N GLY A 404 -0.93 -10.36 12.60
CA GLY A 404 -0.54 -10.69 13.96
C GLY A 404 0.89 -10.28 14.32
N GLU A 405 1.27 -10.47 15.59
CA GLU A 405 2.61 -10.16 16.07
C GLU A 405 3.56 -11.32 15.79
N ASN A 406 4.59 -11.10 14.96
CA ASN A 406 5.71 -12.04 14.71
C ASN A 406 5.30 -13.48 14.32
N GLY A 407 4.13 -13.67 13.71
CA GLY A 407 3.65 -14.99 13.29
C GLY A 407 2.95 -15.82 14.39
N GLU A 408 2.67 -15.27 15.57
CA GLU A 408 1.87 -15.93 16.63
C GLU A 408 0.50 -15.24 16.82
N ALA A 409 -0.54 -16.04 17.14
CA ALA A 409 -1.91 -15.56 17.37
C ALA A 409 -2.05 -14.84 18.73
N PHE A 410 -2.77 -13.71 18.82
CA PHE A 410 -2.93 -12.95 20.08
C PHE A 410 -4.34 -12.45 20.38
N GLU A 411 -4.66 -12.44 21.69
CA GLU A 411 -5.91 -12.06 22.36
C GLU A 411 -6.12 -10.53 22.57
N SER A 412 -5.24 -9.63 22.09
CA SER A 412 -5.24 -8.20 22.49
C SER A 412 -5.24 -7.14 21.37
N THR A 413 -5.22 -7.55 20.10
CA THR A 413 -5.28 -6.63 18.95
C THR A 413 -6.65 -6.73 18.27
N THR A 414 -7.28 -5.60 17.95
CA THR A 414 -8.62 -5.59 17.33
C THR A 414 -8.55 -5.01 15.92
N VAL A 415 -8.72 -5.86 14.91
CA VAL A 415 -9.10 -5.43 13.55
C VAL A 415 -10.61 -5.51 13.45
N ARG A 416 -11.28 -4.38 13.22
CA ARG A 416 -12.75 -4.35 13.17
C ARG A 416 -13.31 -4.88 11.84
N ARG A 417 -12.66 -4.54 10.73
CA ARG A 417 -13.06 -5.01 9.41
C ARG A 417 -11.83 -5.20 8.52
N ALA A 418 -11.68 -6.39 7.95
CA ALA A 418 -10.70 -6.67 6.90
C ALA A 418 -11.43 -7.06 5.61
N THR A 419 -11.09 -6.42 4.48
CA THR A 419 -11.61 -6.73 3.15
C THR A 419 -10.44 -7.02 2.21
N LEU A 420 -10.37 -8.24 1.70
CA LEU A 420 -9.40 -8.68 0.70
C LEU A 420 -10.15 -8.95 -0.61
N SER A 421 -9.78 -8.31 -1.71
CA SER A 421 -10.49 -8.49 -2.99
C SER A 421 -9.57 -8.69 -4.19
N ASP A 422 -9.96 -9.57 -5.11
CA ASP A 422 -9.29 -9.78 -6.41
C ASP A 422 -7.82 -10.20 -6.26
N TRP A 423 -7.57 -11.18 -5.38
CA TRP A 423 -6.23 -11.69 -5.12
C TRP A 423 -5.89 -12.82 -6.11
N VAL A 424 -4.68 -12.80 -6.67
CA VAL A 424 -4.14 -13.88 -7.50
C VAL A 424 -2.85 -14.41 -6.87
N VAL A 425 -2.88 -15.66 -6.42
CA VAL A 425 -1.73 -16.35 -5.82
C VAL A 425 -1.31 -17.51 -6.72
N THR A 426 -0.11 -17.43 -7.29
CA THR A 426 0.49 -18.50 -8.09
C THR A 426 1.74 -19.02 -7.38
N ALA A 427 1.67 -20.22 -6.79
CA ALA A 427 2.73 -20.68 -5.90
C ALA A 427 3.12 -22.15 -6.13
N PRO A 428 4.25 -22.45 -6.79
CA PRO A 428 4.66 -23.82 -7.11
C PRO A 428 5.17 -24.65 -5.90
N GLN A 429 5.35 -24.07 -4.70
CA GLN A 429 5.83 -24.74 -3.47
C GLN A 429 5.20 -24.22 -2.16
N ALA A 430 4.02 -23.61 -2.20
CA ALA A 430 3.51 -22.78 -1.09
C ALA A 430 3.17 -23.50 0.23
N ALA A 431 3.41 -22.78 1.32
CA ALA A 431 2.79 -22.92 2.65
C ALA A 431 1.34 -22.37 2.62
N PRO A 432 0.48 -22.71 3.61
CA PRO A 432 -0.94 -22.32 3.60
C PRO A 432 -1.16 -20.80 3.59
N ILE A 433 -2.25 -20.34 2.96
CA ILE A 433 -2.75 -18.96 3.16
C ILE A 433 -3.31 -18.91 4.58
N HIS A 434 -2.50 -18.42 5.53
CA HIS A 434 -2.91 -18.23 6.91
C HIS A 434 -3.66 -16.91 7.08
N LEU A 435 -4.99 -16.96 7.08
CA LEU A 435 -5.83 -15.87 7.59
C LEU A 435 -5.84 -15.94 9.13
N ASN A 436 -4.66 -15.87 9.76
CA ASN A 436 -4.54 -15.80 11.21
C ASN A 436 -4.76 -14.35 11.64
N GLY A 437 -5.77 -14.12 12.48
CA GLY A 437 -6.00 -12.85 13.14
C GLY A 437 -7.30 -12.90 13.92
N VAL A 438 -7.26 -12.48 15.18
CA VAL A 438 -8.47 -12.25 15.99
C VAL A 438 -9.21 -11.05 15.39
N VAL A 439 -9.96 -11.30 14.32
CA VAL A 439 -10.86 -10.33 13.71
C VAL A 439 -12.12 -10.34 14.56
N ASN A 440 -12.13 -9.59 15.66
CA ASN A 440 -13.22 -9.54 16.65
C ASN A 440 -14.62 -9.18 16.08
N THR A 441 -14.75 -8.90 14.77
CA THR A 441 -16.01 -8.42 14.15
C THR A 441 -16.26 -8.96 12.73
N ALA A 442 -15.46 -8.65 11.69
CA ALA A 442 -15.70 -9.21 10.34
C ALA A 442 -14.49 -9.29 9.38
N LEU A 443 -14.33 -10.43 8.68
CA LEU A 443 -13.38 -10.68 7.60
C LEU A 443 -14.15 -11.00 6.30
N SER A 444 -13.85 -10.29 5.21
CA SER A 444 -14.40 -10.56 3.87
C SER A 444 -13.26 -10.80 2.88
N VAL A 445 -13.30 -11.93 2.18
CA VAL A 445 -12.39 -12.28 1.09
C VAL A 445 -13.22 -12.51 -0.16
N ASN A 446 -13.01 -11.72 -1.21
CA ASN A 446 -13.81 -11.77 -2.44
C ASN A 446 -12.90 -11.99 -3.66
N GLY A 447 -13.17 -12.98 -4.50
CA GLY A 447 -12.43 -13.19 -5.75
C GLY A 447 -10.96 -13.60 -5.56
N LEU A 448 -10.67 -14.44 -4.56
CA LEU A 448 -9.34 -15.02 -4.38
C LEU A 448 -9.13 -16.20 -5.35
N GLU A 449 -8.17 -16.08 -6.25
CA GLU A 449 -7.66 -17.18 -7.07
C GLU A 449 -6.32 -17.68 -6.51
N ALA A 450 -6.29 -18.89 -5.99
CA ALA A 450 -5.07 -19.53 -5.50
C ALA A 450 -4.83 -20.84 -6.25
N THR A 451 -3.68 -20.94 -6.91
CA THR A 451 -3.31 -22.10 -7.74
C THR A 451 -2.01 -22.74 -7.28
N ASP A 452 -1.93 -24.06 -7.41
CA ASP A 452 -0.74 -24.90 -7.23
C ASP A 452 -0.23 -25.08 -5.79
N PHE A 453 -1.09 -24.92 -4.77
CA PHE A 453 -0.66 -25.13 -3.37
C PHE A 453 -0.23 -26.59 -3.09
N ALA A 454 0.78 -26.74 -2.21
CA ALA A 454 1.55 -27.97 -2.02
C ALA A 454 0.83 -29.06 -1.20
N ALA A 455 1.39 -30.28 -1.21
CA ALA A 455 0.87 -31.39 -0.43
C ALA A 455 1.00 -31.15 1.10
N GLY A 456 -0.03 -31.52 1.87
CA GLY A 456 -0.09 -31.37 3.34
C GLY A 456 -0.38 -29.95 3.84
N VAL A 457 -0.78 -29.05 2.93
CA VAL A 457 -1.03 -27.64 3.20
C VAL A 457 -2.52 -27.34 3.04
N ASP A 458 -3.07 -26.55 3.96
CA ASP A 458 -4.44 -26.03 3.86
C ASP A 458 -4.49 -24.84 2.87
N GLY A 459 -5.46 -24.81 1.96
CA GLY A 459 -5.54 -23.72 0.97
C GLY A 459 -5.83 -22.37 1.63
N VAL A 460 -6.78 -22.33 2.56
CA VAL A 460 -7.09 -21.20 3.43
C VAL A 460 -7.21 -21.70 4.87
N MET A 461 -6.47 -21.12 5.80
CA MET A 461 -6.59 -21.40 7.24
C MET A 461 -7.08 -20.16 7.99
N GLY A 462 -8.12 -20.26 8.82
CA GLY A 462 -8.63 -19.14 9.63
C GLY A 462 -8.80 -19.48 11.10
N TRP A 463 -8.47 -18.53 12.00
CA TRP A 463 -8.59 -18.63 13.46
C TRP A 463 -9.27 -17.36 14.02
N GLY A 464 -10.40 -17.47 14.73
CA GLY A 464 -10.97 -16.34 15.50
C GLY A 464 -12.50 -16.30 15.69
N ALA A 465 -12.97 -15.23 16.33
CA ALA A 465 -14.37 -14.93 16.68
C ALA A 465 -14.95 -13.80 15.80
N GLY A 466 -15.98 -14.03 14.96
CA GLY A 466 -16.61 -12.97 14.14
C GLY A 466 -17.32 -13.45 12.86
N ASP A 467 -17.66 -12.53 11.96
CA ASP A 467 -18.26 -12.86 10.66
C ASP A 467 -17.17 -13.07 9.59
N ILE A 468 -17.01 -14.28 9.07
CA ILE A 468 -16.13 -14.63 7.96
C ILE A 468 -16.96 -14.83 6.69
N THR A 469 -16.71 -14.03 5.65
CA THR A 469 -17.33 -14.18 4.33
C THR A 469 -16.26 -14.47 3.29
N LEU A 470 -16.36 -15.59 2.61
CA LEU A 470 -15.50 -16.01 1.51
C LEU A 470 -16.35 -16.12 0.25
N ASP A 471 -16.18 -15.22 -0.70
CA ASP A 471 -17.00 -15.14 -1.91
C ASP A 471 -16.15 -15.30 -3.17
N GLY A 472 -16.63 -16.08 -4.14
CA GLY A 472 -15.98 -16.22 -5.44
C GLY A 472 -14.55 -16.80 -5.37
N LEU A 473 -14.26 -17.69 -4.43
CA LEU A 473 -12.94 -18.32 -4.33
C LEU A 473 -12.69 -19.24 -5.53
N VAL A 474 -11.46 -19.25 -6.05
CA VAL A 474 -10.99 -20.24 -7.03
C VAL A 474 -9.74 -20.91 -6.47
N LEU A 475 -9.90 -22.08 -5.85
CA LEU A 475 -8.79 -22.84 -5.24
C LEU A 475 -8.44 -24.06 -6.09
N ARG A 476 -7.16 -24.23 -6.44
CA ARG A 476 -6.64 -25.37 -7.20
C ARG A 476 -5.44 -26.01 -6.53
N GLY A 477 -5.64 -27.16 -5.89
CA GLY A 477 -4.62 -27.88 -5.13
C GLY A 477 -3.90 -28.98 -5.91
N GLN A 478 -2.61 -29.17 -5.61
CA GLN A 478 -1.80 -30.29 -6.14
C GLN A 478 -2.14 -31.61 -5.44
N GLN A 479 -1.57 -32.73 -5.92
CA GLN A 479 -1.84 -34.06 -5.37
C GLN A 479 -1.32 -34.19 -3.92
N GLY A 480 -2.22 -34.42 -2.97
CA GLY A 480 -1.89 -34.65 -1.56
C GLY A 480 -2.01 -33.42 -0.65
N ALA A 481 -2.73 -32.36 -1.06
CA ALA A 481 -3.15 -31.26 -0.21
C ALA A 481 -3.86 -31.73 1.08
N ALA A 482 -3.91 -30.91 2.14
CA ALA A 482 -4.65 -31.25 3.37
C ALA A 482 -6.14 -30.89 3.22
N ASP A 483 -6.57 -29.71 3.65
CA ASP A 483 -7.93 -29.19 3.41
C ASP A 483 -7.92 -28.01 2.41
N GLY A 484 -8.95 -27.83 1.59
CA GLY A 484 -9.07 -26.68 0.69
C GLY A 484 -9.28 -25.38 1.44
N VAL A 485 -10.28 -25.37 2.33
CA VAL A 485 -10.54 -24.31 3.31
C VAL A 485 -10.68 -24.98 4.67
N ARG A 486 -9.88 -24.56 5.64
CA ARG A 486 -9.96 -24.99 7.03
C ARG A 486 -10.17 -23.80 7.96
N LEU A 487 -11.32 -23.70 8.60
CA LEU A 487 -11.57 -22.64 9.59
C LEU A 487 -11.79 -23.26 10.97
N ILE A 488 -11.16 -22.64 11.95
CA ILE A 488 -11.27 -22.95 13.38
C ILE A 488 -11.74 -21.66 14.05
N GLY A 489 -12.81 -21.68 14.84
CA GLY A 489 -13.27 -20.45 15.48
C GLY A 489 -13.63 -20.63 16.94
N ASP A 490 -13.42 -19.54 17.69
CA ASP A 490 -13.72 -19.41 19.10
C ASP A 490 -14.93 -18.49 19.32
N GLY A 491 -15.96 -18.94 20.04
CA GLY A 491 -17.13 -18.11 20.30
C GLY A 491 -18.10 -17.93 19.11
N ALA A 492 -18.90 -16.84 19.11
CA ALA A 492 -19.96 -16.61 18.11
C ALA A 492 -19.36 -16.34 16.72
N LEU A 493 -19.66 -17.23 15.78
CA LEU A 493 -19.01 -17.29 14.47
C LEU A 493 -20.05 -17.43 13.37
N THR A 494 -20.03 -16.52 12.40
CA THR A 494 -20.77 -16.68 11.14
C THR A 494 -19.76 -16.97 10.05
N VAL A 495 -19.84 -18.10 9.35
CA VAL A 495 -19.03 -18.36 8.15
C VAL A 495 -19.96 -18.50 6.95
N ARG A 496 -19.71 -17.73 5.91
CA ARG A 496 -20.37 -17.91 4.61
C ARG A 496 -19.34 -18.11 3.52
N ILE A 497 -19.45 -19.23 2.81
CA ILE A 497 -18.70 -19.52 1.58
C ILE A 497 -19.71 -19.50 0.43
N THR A 498 -19.56 -18.57 -0.50
CA THR A 498 -20.49 -18.38 -1.63
C THR A 498 -19.77 -18.44 -2.97
N ASP A 499 -20.47 -18.95 -3.98
CA ASP A 499 -20.09 -18.89 -5.40
C ASP A 499 -18.63 -19.31 -5.71
N SER A 500 -18.11 -20.30 -4.97
CA SER A 500 -16.69 -20.68 -4.99
C SER A 500 -16.41 -21.96 -5.80
N GLU A 501 -15.29 -22.01 -6.51
CA GLU A 501 -14.77 -23.18 -7.23
C GLU A 501 -13.56 -23.79 -6.49
N LEU A 502 -13.74 -25.00 -5.95
CA LEU A 502 -12.73 -25.71 -5.16
C LEU A 502 -12.32 -27.00 -5.87
N THR A 503 -11.11 -27.04 -6.41
CA THR A 503 -10.56 -28.19 -7.13
C THR A 503 -9.32 -28.71 -6.42
N GLY A 504 -9.33 -29.98 -6.01
CA GLY A 504 -8.17 -30.65 -5.39
C GLY A 504 -7.72 -31.85 -6.19
N ALA A 505 -6.43 -32.20 -6.14
CA ALA A 505 -5.91 -33.45 -6.73
C ALA A 505 -5.59 -34.52 -5.65
N GLY A 506 -6.26 -34.46 -4.50
CA GLY A 506 -6.09 -35.36 -3.36
C GLY A 506 -5.85 -34.61 -2.06
N GLY A 507 -6.62 -34.93 -1.03
CA GLY A 507 -6.64 -34.30 0.30
C GLY A 507 -7.86 -34.67 1.14
N ASP A 508 -7.85 -34.33 2.42
CA ASP A 508 -8.85 -34.76 3.40
C ASP A 508 -10.20 -34.07 3.20
N ASN A 509 -10.31 -32.75 3.01
CA ASN A 509 -11.60 -32.08 2.80
C ASN A 509 -11.50 -30.89 1.85
N ALA A 510 -12.56 -30.56 1.09
CA ALA A 510 -12.54 -29.31 0.30
C ALA A 510 -12.85 -28.09 1.18
N VAL A 511 -13.80 -28.27 2.09
CA VAL A 511 -14.12 -27.32 3.17
C VAL A 511 -14.24 -28.12 4.47
N ARG A 512 -13.45 -27.74 5.48
CA ARG A 512 -13.54 -28.25 6.84
C ARG A 512 -13.71 -27.11 7.82
N LEU A 513 -14.82 -27.09 8.53
CA LEU A 513 -15.07 -26.15 9.62
C LEU A 513 -15.06 -26.95 10.93
N VAL A 514 -14.30 -26.48 11.92
CA VAL A 514 -14.16 -27.13 13.24
C VAL A 514 -14.43 -26.10 14.33
N GLY A 515 -15.47 -26.30 15.13
CA GLY A 515 -15.72 -25.53 16.35
C GLY A 515 -14.67 -25.81 17.44
N ASP A 516 -14.31 -24.81 18.24
CA ASP A 516 -13.27 -24.92 19.28
C ASP A 516 -13.75 -25.38 20.66
N GLY A 517 -15.05 -25.64 20.82
CA GLY A 517 -15.60 -26.16 22.07
C GLY A 517 -16.16 -25.13 23.06
N ARG A 518 -16.33 -23.85 22.65
CA ARG A 518 -16.86 -22.78 23.52
C ARG A 518 -18.33 -22.45 23.17
N PRO A 519 -19.20 -22.16 24.17
CA PRO A 519 -20.63 -21.99 23.93
C PRO A 519 -20.91 -20.75 23.06
N ALA A 520 -21.49 -20.97 21.89
CA ALA A 520 -21.69 -19.94 20.89
C ALA A 520 -22.78 -20.28 19.87
N THR A 521 -23.46 -19.26 19.36
CA THR A 521 -24.27 -19.35 18.14
C THR A 521 -23.33 -19.44 16.94
N ALA A 522 -23.49 -20.46 16.12
CA ALA A 522 -22.67 -20.64 14.92
C ALA A 522 -23.54 -20.70 13.66
N ASP A 523 -23.35 -19.81 12.69
CA ASP A 523 -24.08 -19.83 11.40
C ASP A 523 -23.09 -20.12 10.27
N PHE A 524 -23.05 -21.38 9.83
CA PHE A 524 -22.17 -21.89 8.80
C PHE A 524 -22.96 -22.15 7.53
N ALA A 525 -22.52 -21.57 6.42
CA ALA A 525 -23.14 -21.78 5.12
C ALA A 525 -22.10 -21.97 4.01
N VAL A 526 -22.25 -23.04 3.23
CA VAL A 526 -21.59 -23.23 1.94
C VAL A 526 -22.68 -23.25 0.86
N VAL A 527 -22.70 -22.25 -0.01
CA VAL A 527 -23.78 -22.04 -0.98
C VAL A 527 -23.22 -21.83 -2.38
N GLY A 528 -23.77 -22.54 -3.36
CA GLY A 528 -23.41 -22.34 -4.77
C GLY A 528 -22.00 -22.80 -5.14
N ALA A 529 -21.34 -23.61 -4.30
CA ALA A 529 -19.96 -24.02 -4.54
C ALA A 529 -19.87 -25.15 -5.58
N ARG A 530 -18.83 -25.10 -6.42
CA ARG A 530 -18.43 -26.18 -7.33
C ARG A 530 -17.19 -26.88 -6.79
N ILE A 531 -17.34 -28.13 -6.34
CA ILE A 531 -16.27 -28.87 -5.66
C ILE A 531 -15.88 -30.12 -6.45
N THR A 532 -14.59 -30.29 -6.77
CA THR A 532 -14.09 -31.44 -7.54
C THR A 532 -12.76 -32.02 -7.04
N GLY A 533 -12.57 -33.33 -7.16
CA GLY A 533 -11.25 -33.99 -7.08
C GLY A 533 -10.65 -34.26 -5.67
N TRP A 534 -11.32 -33.85 -4.60
CA TRP A 534 -10.93 -34.12 -3.21
C TRP A 534 -11.19 -35.58 -2.79
N GLN A 535 -10.41 -36.08 -1.80
CA GLN A 535 -10.48 -37.47 -1.36
C GLN A 535 -11.40 -37.68 -0.14
N GLY A 536 -11.33 -36.92 0.96
CA GLY A 536 -12.24 -37.14 2.10
C GLY A 536 -13.56 -36.34 2.02
N ASP A 537 -14.07 -35.80 3.15
CA ASP A 537 -15.39 -35.18 3.18
C ASP A 537 -15.33 -33.83 2.43
N ARG A 538 -16.10 -33.66 1.35
CA ARG A 538 -15.92 -32.45 0.52
C ARG A 538 -16.42 -31.20 1.22
N ILE A 539 -17.49 -31.33 1.98
CA ILE A 539 -17.94 -30.32 2.93
C ILE A 539 -18.06 -31.04 4.27
N SER A 540 -17.24 -30.67 5.25
CA SER A 540 -17.32 -31.14 6.63
C SER A 540 -17.59 -29.96 7.53
N LEU A 541 -18.77 -29.94 8.14
CA LEU A 541 -19.13 -28.95 9.16
C LEU A 541 -19.20 -29.65 10.52
N ASP A 542 -18.33 -29.25 11.45
CA ASP A 542 -18.27 -29.76 12.82
C ASP A 542 -18.45 -28.59 13.81
N ALA A 543 -19.51 -28.65 14.61
CA ALA A 543 -19.83 -27.59 15.56
C ALA A 543 -18.98 -27.62 16.85
N GLY A 544 -18.21 -28.68 17.09
CA GLY A 544 -17.34 -28.81 18.26
C GLY A 544 -18.05 -28.93 19.61
N ASP A 545 -17.27 -28.95 20.69
CA ASP A 545 -17.73 -29.29 22.05
C ASP A 545 -18.58 -28.22 22.77
N GLY A 546 -19.48 -28.63 23.68
CA GLY A 546 -20.18 -27.70 24.60
C GLY A 546 -21.62 -27.31 24.21
N ASP A 547 -22.20 -26.33 24.92
CA ASP A 547 -23.57 -25.85 24.68
C ASP A 547 -23.61 -24.98 23.40
N THR A 548 -24.17 -25.50 22.31
CA THR A 548 -24.09 -24.86 20.99
C THR A 548 -25.47 -24.73 20.33
N ASP A 549 -25.75 -23.57 19.74
CA ASP A 549 -26.88 -23.36 18.82
C ASP A 549 -26.35 -23.14 17.40
N ALA A 550 -26.36 -24.20 16.58
CA ALA A 550 -25.71 -24.21 15.28
C ALA A 550 -26.72 -24.16 14.12
N VAL A 551 -26.45 -23.31 13.14
CA VAL A 551 -27.09 -23.31 11.83
C VAL A 551 -26.06 -23.81 10.82
N LEU A 552 -26.27 -25.02 10.29
CA LEU A 552 -25.40 -25.64 9.29
C LEU A 552 -26.14 -25.70 7.96
N ARG A 553 -25.62 -25.03 6.92
CA ARG A 553 -26.23 -25.00 5.58
C ARG A 553 -25.23 -25.43 4.51
N ALA A 554 -25.64 -26.37 3.69
CA ALA A 554 -24.95 -26.74 2.46
C ALA A 554 -25.99 -26.75 1.34
N ASP A 555 -26.23 -25.60 0.70
CA ASP A 555 -27.33 -25.43 -0.26
C ASP A 555 -26.80 -25.11 -1.67
N ASP A 556 -27.49 -25.56 -2.71
CA ASP A 556 -27.21 -25.27 -4.13
C ASP A 556 -25.77 -25.65 -4.59
N ASN A 557 -25.13 -26.64 -3.98
CA ASN A 557 -23.76 -27.03 -4.33
C ASN A 557 -23.71 -28.09 -5.42
N ARG A 558 -22.65 -28.07 -6.23
CA ARG A 558 -22.34 -29.10 -7.22
C ARG A 558 -21.03 -29.80 -6.90
N ILE A 559 -21.11 -31.09 -6.65
CA ILE A 559 -20.03 -31.91 -6.10
C ILE A 559 -19.75 -33.07 -7.05
N ALA A 560 -18.49 -33.17 -7.52
CA ALA A 560 -18.04 -34.26 -8.37
C ALA A 560 -16.75 -34.94 -7.84
N PRO A 561 -16.58 -36.24 -8.06
CA PRO A 561 -15.61 -37.06 -7.37
C PRO A 561 -14.22 -37.00 -7.99
N ASN A 562 -13.27 -37.44 -7.19
CA ASN A 562 -12.05 -38.05 -7.71
C ASN A 562 -12.34 -39.52 -8.08
N ALA A 563 -11.69 -40.05 -9.10
CA ALA A 563 -11.98 -41.38 -9.67
C ALA A 563 -11.73 -42.58 -8.72
N ALA A 564 -11.38 -42.35 -7.45
CA ALA A 564 -11.02 -43.38 -6.48
C ALA A 564 -12.22 -43.70 -5.55
N PRO A 565 -12.77 -44.93 -5.59
CA PRO A 565 -13.89 -45.34 -4.74
C PRO A 565 -13.48 -45.53 -3.28
N GLY A 566 -14.37 -45.18 -2.34
CA GLY A 566 -14.28 -45.58 -0.92
C GLY A 566 -13.78 -44.52 0.08
N PHE A 567 -13.79 -43.24 -0.29
CA PHE A 567 -13.39 -42.14 0.60
C PHE A 567 -14.56 -41.18 0.86
N GLY A 568 -14.67 -40.64 2.08
CA GLY A 568 -15.53 -39.50 2.48
C GLY A 568 -17.04 -39.59 2.22
N ALA A 569 -17.79 -38.64 2.77
CA ALA A 569 -19.12 -38.28 2.29
C ALA A 569 -19.02 -37.12 1.27
N GLY A 570 -19.98 -37.04 0.34
CA GLY A 570 -20.12 -35.87 -0.52
C GLY A 570 -20.36 -34.60 0.32
N ILE A 571 -21.28 -34.66 1.27
CA ILE A 571 -21.51 -33.63 2.29
C ILE A 571 -21.64 -34.31 3.66
N ARG A 572 -20.84 -33.88 4.64
CA ARG A 572 -20.94 -34.29 6.03
C ARG A 572 -21.30 -33.11 6.92
N LEU A 573 -22.39 -33.28 7.66
CA LEU A 573 -22.87 -32.32 8.64
C LEU A 573 -22.86 -33.01 10.00
N LEU A 574 -21.93 -32.63 10.86
CA LEU A 574 -21.69 -33.24 12.16
C LEU A 574 -22.03 -32.23 13.27
N LEU A 575 -22.93 -32.64 14.16
CA LEU A 575 -23.22 -31.95 15.40
C LEU A 575 -22.87 -32.90 16.55
N GLU A 576 -21.73 -32.70 17.17
CA GLU A 576 -21.16 -33.57 18.22
C GLU A 576 -20.84 -32.71 19.45
N ALA A 577 -20.88 -33.31 20.65
CA ALA A 577 -20.39 -32.68 21.85
C ALA A 577 -19.52 -33.66 22.64
N ASP A 578 -18.24 -33.40 22.82
CA ASP A 578 -17.39 -34.29 23.64
C ASP A 578 -17.57 -34.07 25.16
N VAL A 579 -18.34 -33.05 25.57
CA VAL A 579 -18.56 -32.70 26.98
C VAL A 579 -19.88 -33.28 27.49
N ALA A 580 -19.78 -34.30 28.34
CA ALA A 580 -20.92 -34.89 29.04
C ALA A 580 -21.73 -33.83 29.81
N GLY A 581 -22.97 -33.57 29.36
CA GLY A 581 -23.86 -32.57 29.95
C GLY A 581 -24.23 -31.41 29.03
N ALA A 582 -23.61 -31.29 27.85
CA ALA A 582 -23.92 -30.25 26.88
C ALA A 582 -25.34 -30.36 26.30
N THR A 583 -25.92 -29.20 25.98
CA THR A 583 -27.17 -29.02 25.23
C THR A 583 -26.84 -28.59 23.82
N LEU A 584 -27.23 -29.38 22.82
CA LEU A 584 -27.06 -29.05 21.41
C LEU A 584 -28.41 -28.70 20.81
N SER A 585 -28.54 -27.51 20.23
CA SER A 585 -29.65 -27.18 19.34
C SER A 585 -29.13 -26.77 17.96
N GLY A 586 -29.90 -27.03 16.92
CA GLY A 586 -29.50 -26.52 15.62
C GLY A 586 -30.48 -26.72 14.49
N THR A 587 -30.28 -25.93 13.44
CA THR A 587 -30.93 -26.08 12.15
C THR A 587 -29.90 -26.57 11.15
N ILE A 588 -30.14 -27.73 10.55
CA ILE A 588 -29.25 -28.32 9.56
C ILE A 588 -30.01 -28.37 8.23
N SER A 589 -29.44 -27.78 7.18
CA SER A 589 -30.02 -27.72 5.84
C SER A 589 -29.05 -28.28 4.81
N ALA A 590 -29.58 -29.11 3.92
CA ALA A 590 -28.95 -29.37 2.63
C ALA A 590 -30.03 -29.39 1.55
N GLN A 591 -30.00 -28.39 0.66
CA GLN A 591 -31.02 -28.21 -0.38
C GLN A 591 -30.41 -28.11 -1.77
N ASN A 592 -31.09 -28.66 -2.78
CA ASN A 592 -30.74 -28.52 -4.20
C ASN A 592 -29.29 -28.92 -4.56
N ASN A 593 -28.64 -29.79 -3.79
CA ASN A 593 -27.27 -30.19 -4.10
C ASN A 593 -27.27 -31.27 -5.18
N VAL A 594 -26.24 -31.25 -6.03
CA VAL A 594 -25.98 -32.29 -7.03
C VAL A 594 -24.66 -32.98 -6.69
N ILE A 595 -24.75 -34.24 -6.30
CA ILE A 595 -23.62 -35.10 -5.93
C ILE A 595 -23.60 -36.29 -6.89
N ASP A 596 -22.53 -36.49 -7.65
CA ASP A 596 -22.44 -37.60 -8.62
C ASP A 596 -21.10 -38.32 -8.47
N GLY A 597 -21.03 -39.50 -7.86
CA GLY A 597 -19.74 -40.21 -7.70
C GLY A 597 -19.70 -41.31 -6.65
N PRO A 598 -18.65 -42.16 -6.65
CA PRO A 598 -18.53 -43.34 -5.79
C PRO A 598 -18.15 -43.00 -4.33
N GLU A 599 -18.90 -42.11 -3.68
CA GLU A 599 -18.72 -41.69 -2.28
C GLU A 599 -19.01 -42.83 -1.30
N SER A 600 -18.47 -42.75 -0.07
CA SER A 600 -18.97 -43.66 0.97
C SER A 600 -20.46 -43.38 1.28
N HIS A 601 -20.84 -42.10 1.31
CA HIS A 601 -22.20 -41.59 1.49
C HIS A 601 -22.40 -40.30 0.70
N GLY A 602 -23.58 -40.02 0.15
CA GLY A 602 -23.83 -38.75 -0.53
C GLY A 602 -23.92 -37.59 0.47
N ILE A 603 -24.94 -37.61 1.31
CA ILE A 603 -25.13 -36.67 2.43
C ILE A 603 -25.17 -37.49 3.73
N ASP A 604 -24.33 -37.16 4.71
CA ASP A 604 -24.29 -37.79 6.03
C ASP A 604 -24.48 -36.72 7.12
N VAL A 605 -25.64 -36.77 7.77
CA VAL A 605 -25.97 -35.92 8.92
C VAL A 605 -25.87 -36.76 10.19
N THR A 606 -25.03 -36.32 11.12
CA THR A 606 -24.76 -37.07 12.36
C THR A 606 -24.90 -36.19 13.58
N LEU A 607 -25.66 -36.68 14.56
CA LEU A 607 -25.84 -36.07 15.88
C LEU A 607 -25.41 -37.05 16.97
N ARG A 608 -24.51 -36.63 17.88
CA ARG A 608 -23.89 -37.49 18.91
C ARG A 608 -23.64 -36.78 20.25
N ASP A 609 -23.56 -37.58 21.32
CA ASP A 609 -22.95 -37.28 22.63
C ASP A 609 -23.47 -36.04 23.42
N ALA A 610 -24.77 -35.72 23.38
CA ALA A 610 -25.36 -34.63 24.20
C ALA A 610 -26.39 -35.10 25.25
N LEU A 611 -26.53 -34.36 26.35
CA LEU A 611 -27.58 -34.60 27.37
C LEU A 611 -28.98 -34.35 26.79
N VAL A 612 -29.09 -33.32 25.94
CA VAL A 612 -30.26 -33.00 25.09
C VAL A 612 -29.72 -32.45 23.77
N ALA A 613 -29.70 -33.25 22.70
CA ALA A 613 -29.52 -32.77 21.33
C ALA A 613 -30.89 -32.65 20.65
N THR A 614 -31.21 -31.49 20.09
CA THR A 614 -32.40 -31.26 19.27
C THR A 614 -31.99 -30.64 17.94
N ALA A 615 -32.35 -31.25 16.81
CA ALA A 615 -32.11 -30.63 15.51
C ALA A 615 -33.32 -30.64 14.60
N SER A 616 -33.49 -29.52 13.89
CA SER A 616 -34.39 -29.40 12.75
C SER A 616 -33.58 -29.64 11.47
N LEU A 617 -33.89 -30.70 10.75
CA LEU A 617 -33.25 -31.05 9.48
C LEU A 617 -34.14 -30.66 8.30
N LEU A 618 -33.58 -29.97 7.32
CA LEU A 618 -34.23 -29.64 6.05
C LEU A 618 -33.40 -30.21 4.91
N LEU A 619 -33.86 -31.33 4.34
CA LEU A 619 -33.15 -32.05 3.28
C LEU A 619 -34.05 -32.11 2.05
N LEU A 620 -33.90 -31.14 1.15
CA LEU A 620 -34.83 -30.94 0.04
C LEU A 620 -34.13 -31.04 -1.31
N ASP A 621 -34.76 -31.73 -2.25
CA ASP A 621 -34.44 -31.62 -3.69
C ASP A 621 -32.96 -31.91 -4.04
N ASN A 622 -32.27 -32.76 -3.26
CA ASN A 622 -30.90 -33.16 -3.55
C ASN A 622 -30.86 -34.34 -4.54
N GLN A 623 -29.94 -34.28 -5.50
CA GLN A 623 -29.64 -35.36 -6.43
C GLN A 623 -28.34 -36.04 -6.01
N VAL A 624 -28.40 -37.34 -5.67
CA VAL A 624 -27.24 -38.13 -5.22
C VAL A 624 -27.09 -39.39 -6.07
N ASP A 625 -26.23 -39.32 -7.07
CA ASP A 625 -26.03 -40.40 -8.02
C ASP A 625 -24.74 -41.18 -7.75
N ASN A 626 -24.81 -42.51 -7.91
CA ASN A 626 -23.69 -43.45 -7.91
C ASN A 626 -22.84 -43.52 -6.63
N ALA A 627 -23.39 -43.17 -5.46
CA ALA A 627 -22.71 -43.32 -4.17
C ALA A 627 -22.36 -44.80 -3.92
N GLY A 628 -21.16 -45.07 -3.42
CA GLY A 628 -20.72 -46.41 -2.99
C GLY A 628 -21.50 -46.96 -1.78
N GLY A 629 -22.15 -46.11 -0.98
CA GLY A 629 -23.03 -46.50 0.13
C GLY A 629 -24.41 -45.84 0.05
N ASP A 630 -24.92 -45.32 1.18
CA ASP A 630 -26.24 -44.67 1.24
C ASP A 630 -26.22 -43.29 0.54
N GLY A 631 -27.30 -42.96 -0.19
CA GLY A 631 -27.44 -41.65 -0.82
C GLY A 631 -27.56 -40.53 0.22
N LEU A 632 -28.55 -40.65 1.11
CA LEU A 632 -28.71 -39.80 2.29
C LEU A 632 -28.71 -40.66 3.57
N ARG A 633 -27.94 -40.25 4.57
CA ARG A 633 -27.87 -40.90 5.88
C ARG A 633 -28.11 -39.89 7.00
N ILE A 634 -28.99 -40.23 7.94
CA ILE A 634 -29.22 -39.48 9.18
C ILE A 634 -28.91 -40.39 10.36
N ARG A 635 -28.05 -39.95 11.27
CA ARG A 635 -27.69 -40.66 12.51
C ARG A 635 -28.06 -39.81 13.72
N ALA A 636 -28.98 -40.29 14.55
CA ALA A 636 -29.34 -39.71 15.84
C ALA A 636 -28.95 -40.67 16.95
N LEU A 637 -27.81 -40.42 17.60
CA LEU A 637 -27.25 -41.29 18.64
C LEU A 637 -27.35 -40.63 20.02
N ASP A 638 -27.16 -41.42 21.06
CA ASP A 638 -27.03 -41.05 22.47
C ASP A 638 -28.22 -40.24 23.01
N GLY A 639 -29.43 -40.57 22.52
CA GLY A 639 -30.68 -39.94 22.98
C GLY A 639 -31.06 -38.63 22.30
N ALA A 640 -30.35 -38.25 21.23
CA ALA A 640 -30.65 -37.10 20.38
C ALA A 640 -32.08 -37.14 19.78
N GLN A 641 -32.70 -35.98 19.68
CA GLN A 641 -34.01 -35.77 19.05
C GLN A 641 -33.84 -35.10 17.71
N VAL A 642 -34.49 -35.66 16.69
CA VAL A 642 -34.41 -35.15 15.32
C VAL A 642 -35.80 -34.96 14.76
N GLN A 643 -36.07 -33.74 14.30
CA GLN A 643 -37.20 -33.43 13.45
C GLN A 643 -36.69 -33.12 12.05
N ALA A 644 -37.01 -33.98 11.08
CA ALA A 644 -36.54 -33.89 9.72
C ALA A 644 -37.68 -33.68 8.73
N ALA A 645 -37.54 -32.69 7.85
CA ALA A 645 -38.30 -32.60 6.62
C ALA A 645 -37.40 -33.10 5.49
N VAL A 646 -37.76 -34.21 4.86
CA VAL A 646 -36.96 -34.84 3.80
C VAL A 646 -37.86 -35.04 2.60
N ARG A 647 -37.72 -34.24 1.55
CA ARG A 647 -38.60 -34.26 0.37
C ARG A 647 -37.82 -34.07 -0.92
N GLY A 648 -38.29 -34.64 -2.03
CA GLY A 648 -37.74 -34.35 -3.36
C GLY A 648 -36.31 -34.85 -3.66
N ASN A 649 -35.67 -35.57 -2.73
CA ASN A 649 -34.34 -36.12 -2.95
C ASN A 649 -34.40 -37.34 -3.88
N ASP A 650 -33.55 -37.37 -4.91
CA ASP A 650 -33.37 -38.51 -5.84
C ASP A 650 -32.02 -39.17 -5.62
N GLY A 651 -31.98 -40.50 -5.69
CA GLY A 651 -30.77 -41.27 -5.46
C GLY A 651 -30.68 -42.48 -6.38
N GLN A 652 -30.03 -42.33 -7.54
CA GLN A 652 -29.91 -43.40 -8.52
C GLN A 652 -28.53 -44.06 -8.47
N GLY A 653 -28.46 -45.38 -8.65
CA GLY A 653 -27.18 -46.09 -8.77
C GLY A 653 -26.38 -46.25 -7.47
N ASN A 654 -26.95 -45.91 -6.31
CA ASN A 654 -26.29 -46.01 -5.01
C ASN A 654 -26.12 -47.48 -4.55
N GLY A 655 -25.00 -47.79 -3.90
CA GLY A 655 -24.70 -49.12 -3.35
C GLY A 655 -25.51 -49.48 -2.09
N GLY A 656 -26.05 -48.48 -1.39
CA GLY A 656 -26.90 -48.59 -0.20
C GLY A 656 -28.34 -48.12 -0.42
N ALA A 657 -29.00 -47.66 0.65
CA ALA A 657 -30.35 -47.10 0.56
C ALA A 657 -30.32 -45.67 0.01
N GLY A 658 -31.38 -45.25 -0.70
CA GLY A 658 -31.56 -43.85 -1.11
C GLY A 658 -31.65 -42.91 0.12
N LEU A 659 -32.34 -43.36 1.18
CA LEU A 659 -32.38 -42.71 2.49
C LEU A 659 -32.24 -43.77 3.59
N ARG A 660 -31.25 -43.62 4.47
CA ARG A 660 -31.10 -44.44 5.68
C ARG A 660 -31.18 -43.59 6.92
N VAL A 661 -31.95 -44.05 7.90
CA VAL A 661 -32.04 -43.39 9.21
C VAL A 661 -31.66 -44.37 10.31
N VAL A 662 -30.65 -44.02 11.07
CA VAL A 662 -30.13 -44.82 12.18
C VAL A 662 -30.38 -44.05 13.46
N SER A 663 -31.05 -44.70 14.42
CA SER A 663 -31.25 -44.11 15.74
C SER A 663 -31.20 -45.17 16.83
N ASP A 664 -30.57 -44.84 17.95
CA ASP A 664 -30.59 -45.65 19.16
C ASP A 664 -31.86 -45.41 20.02
N THR A 665 -32.61 -44.34 19.72
CA THR A 665 -33.86 -43.93 20.37
C THR A 665 -34.95 -43.62 19.32
N PRO A 666 -35.52 -44.66 18.66
CA PRO A 666 -36.41 -44.49 17.50
C PRO A 666 -37.65 -43.63 17.75
N ASP A 667 -38.15 -43.60 18.98
CA ASP A 667 -39.33 -42.81 19.39
C ASP A 667 -39.09 -41.28 19.35
N ARG A 668 -37.86 -40.85 19.06
CA ARG A 668 -37.40 -39.45 19.07
C ARG A 668 -37.03 -38.92 17.69
N VAL A 669 -37.35 -39.66 16.63
CA VAL A 669 -37.09 -39.25 15.23
C VAL A 669 -38.42 -39.07 14.48
N ALA A 670 -38.65 -37.88 13.93
CA ALA A 670 -39.82 -37.55 13.12
C ALA A 670 -39.40 -37.12 11.70
N ILE A 671 -39.80 -37.86 10.65
CA ILE A 671 -39.42 -37.59 9.23
C ILE A 671 -40.62 -37.28 8.32
N GLU A 672 -40.84 -36.03 7.96
CA GLU A 672 -41.94 -35.68 7.05
C GLU A 672 -41.56 -35.77 5.56
N GLY A 673 -42.15 -36.75 4.85
CA GLY A 673 -42.36 -36.70 3.39
C GLY A 673 -41.36 -37.42 2.49
N ALA A 674 -41.05 -38.69 2.75
CA ALA A 674 -40.19 -39.49 1.86
C ALA A 674 -40.69 -39.50 0.39
N GLY A 675 -39.83 -39.13 -0.56
CA GLY A 675 -40.12 -39.15 -2.00
C GLY A 675 -40.38 -40.55 -2.55
N GLU A 676 -40.97 -40.65 -3.76
CA GLU A 676 -41.49 -41.89 -4.36
C GLU A 676 -40.45 -43.02 -4.53
N ASN A 677 -39.15 -42.75 -4.36
CA ASN A 677 -38.03 -43.71 -4.52
C ASN A 677 -37.20 -43.95 -3.23
N ALA A 678 -37.61 -43.45 -2.06
CA ALA A 678 -36.82 -43.59 -0.83
C ALA A 678 -37.08 -44.92 -0.09
N THR A 679 -36.11 -45.85 -0.13
CA THR A 679 -36.12 -47.07 0.70
C THR A 679 -35.70 -46.72 2.14
N ALA A 680 -36.64 -46.29 2.98
CA ALA A 680 -36.35 -46.00 4.39
C ALA A 680 -36.11 -47.31 5.18
N ALA A 681 -34.89 -47.50 5.70
CA ALA A 681 -34.57 -48.52 6.69
C ALA A 681 -34.37 -47.84 8.06
N LEU A 682 -35.15 -48.26 9.06
CA LEU A 682 -34.95 -47.94 10.47
C LEU A 682 -34.25 -49.12 11.13
N GLU A 683 -33.02 -48.90 11.58
CA GLU A 683 -32.26 -49.87 12.37
C GLU A 683 -32.04 -49.32 13.77
N GLY A 684 -32.41 -50.11 14.79
CA GLY A 684 -32.00 -49.85 16.16
C GLY A 684 -30.51 -50.14 16.32
N ALA A 685 -29.78 -49.27 17.00
CA ALA A 685 -28.32 -49.30 17.17
C ALA A 685 -27.71 -50.63 17.70
N ASN A 686 -28.53 -51.62 18.10
CA ASN A 686 -28.12 -52.89 18.70
C ASN A 686 -28.38 -54.15 17.84
N GLY A 687 -28.56 -54.02 16.51
CA GLY A 687 -28.71 -55.18 15.63
C GLY A 687 -30.03 -55.95 15.78
N LEU A 688 -31.07 -55.29 16.29
CA LEU A 688 -32.42 -55.85 16.34
C LEU A 688 -33.15 -55.58 14.99
N ALA A 689 -33.88 -56.60 14.55
CA ALA A 689 -34.44 -56.80 13.21
C ALA A 689 -35.02 -55.56 12.50
N PRO A 690 -34.99 -55.52 11.14
CA PRO A 690 -35.50 -54.40 10.35
C PRO A 690 -36.97 -54.11 10.70
N VAL A 691 -37.25 -52.87 11.08
CA VAL A 691 -38.63 -52.39 11.20
C VAL A 691 -39.15 -52.19 9.79
N VAL A 692 -39.93 -53.13 9.27
CA VAL A 692 -40.65 -52.99 8.00
C VAL A 692 -41.59 -51.79 8.15
N ALA A 693 -41.33 -50.71 7.42
CA ALA A 693 -42.25 -49.57 7.34
C ALA A 693 -43.60 -50.06 6.81
N PRO A 694 -44.72 -49.88 7.54
CA PRO A 694 -46.03 -50.23 7.02
C PRO A 694 -46.40 -49.26 5.90
N ALA A 695 -47.18 -49.73 4.91
CA ALA A 695 -47.62 -48.93 3.78
C ALA A 695 -48.32 -47.64 4.26
N GLY A 696 -47.74 -46.48 3.91
CA GLY A 696 -48.26 -45.14 4.24
C GLY A 696 -47.57 -44.46 5.43
N MET A 697 -46.23 -44.39 5.44
CA MET A 697 -45.44 -43.55 6.35
C MET A 697 -46.04 -42.14 6.42
N ARG A 698 -46.64 -41.81 7.58
CA ARG A 698 -47.18 -40.49 7.93
C ARG A 698 -46.60 -40.14 9.29
N VAL A 699 -45.92 -38.99 9.33
CA VAL A 699 -45.18 -38.49 10.48
C VAL A 699 -45.99 -37.45 11.28
N ILE A 700 -45.69 -37.36 12.58
CA ILE A 700 -46.17 -36.45 13.66
C ILE A 700 -47.43 -36.94 14.42
N PRO A 701 -47.48 -36.93 15.80
CA PRO A 701 -47.03 -35.84 16.68
C PRO A 701 -46.18 -36.15 17.93
N VAL A 702 -45.21 -35.25 18.17
CA VAL A 702 -44.72 -34.88 19.51
C VAL A 702 -45.82 -34.05 20.17
N GLY A 703 -46.38 -34.55 21.28
CA GLY A 703 -47.40 -33.85 22.04
C GLY A 703 -46.83 -32.68 22.84
N SER A 704 -47.42 -31.50 22.61
CA SER A 704 -47.44 -30.27 23.43
C SER A 704 -46.14 -29.46 23.61
N VAL A 705 -45.89 -28.53 22.69
CA VAL A 705 -45.74 -27.10 23.01
C VAL A 705 -46.40 -26.29 21.86
N GLN A 706 -47.32 -25.38 22.22
CA GLN A 706 -48.09 -24.48 21.35
C GLN A 706 -47.35 -23.12 21.21
N PRO A 707 -47.70 -22.29 20.20
CA PRO A 707 -46.79 -21.47 19.39
C PRO A 707 -46.02 -20.37 20.10
#